data_AF-A0A7C5J3X6-F1
#
_entry.id   AF-A0A7C5J3X6-F1
#
_cell.length_a   1.000
_cell.length_b   1.000
_cell.length_c   1.000
_cell.angle_alpha   90.00
_cell.angle_beta   90.00
_cell.angle_gamma   90.00
#
_symmetry.space_group_name_H-M   'P 1'
#
loop_
_entity.id
_entity.type
_entity.pdbx_description
1 polymer ?
#
loop_
_entity_poly.entity_id
_entity_poly.type
_entity_poly.pdbx_seq_one_letter_code
_entity_poly.pdbx_strand_id
1 'polypeptide(L)'
;VEARFVDKLVRHAPRLKDVRVRAADYEKVIEEYDGPDTFFFLDPPYAGHDADCRVGAGHKNWDEERFAKVIRKIRGRFLCTYGLHGDEALFKGFHTRRWRHTSGVGTARGQGLRPGVTLVATNYDPNKVRRFQVAVSKTIWGSPAGKKKLAKRLVALLPAHKTYVEPFAGSAAVLFAKEPADTEVINDADAEIAQAYRIIKRLSRKQLDRLQRMSWTGDGATFKRLIGTNPTGDVERLHRFLYLTHFSYGKMRGKSFSPSTQGIEAKTAGRIEAFAPRLKHVRIYGGDYEKVVRKYDSPDTVFFLDPPYSGYNVDVGESEFDEARFIDVLKALDGKFLLTYGVRGKLPGLLKQAGFAIKRIRTPRSIGSMRGVGGPTLLTQLIVSNYKLVEKTDGEEPLLEDWDGQLDLDDRGQPETDPERDLDRGDVDKAQAFGTFGGSHHYAKRIVPLIPEHKTYVEPFAGAAALLYVKEPSAKEVLADYDADVVFLHRAVKAMTAERVEELRQRFQWKCTEQSFAKARDMEPKDDVERFYKLVFVRTHARDCRPDGTHPAKNHLGSTTNPEKYLRAADRLKDVSILHQDYRKTIAQLDGPDTFFFLDPPYPGEWFDKDAVIDLDEFAATLKTIKGRFIAVLNDSPENVAAFKTVGRIFRLKVHEASGTGGAKKESRLFCANFKVAKANELEELPAEVFCKSIPLIKGIDPNDERFVLGIVLEPEEVDAQGDIYSPEEIRQAAHRFMEEFGGLGLMHRLRVNGQVKVLESYLAPADLTIGEETVRKGTWLLAVRILSDELWEQVKDGQLTGFSIGGSARRVPEKNTDADTGTDADTEERRAA
;
A
#
# COMPACT_ATOMS: atom_id res chain seq x y z
N VAL A 1 -4.60 23.15 42.97
CA VAL A 1 -4.85 21.76 42.51
C VAL A 1 -6.35 21.45 42.46
N GLU A 2 -7.12 21.91 43.45
CA GLU A 2 -8.60 21.74 43.49
C GLU A 2 -9.34 22.36 42.30
N ALA A 3 -9.05 23.59 41.88
CA ALA A 3 -9.73 24.23 40.73
C ALA A 3 -9.60 23.41 39.42
N ARG A 4 -8.42 22.86 39.15
CA ARG A 4 -8.17 21.99 37.98
C ARG A 4 -8.89 20.64 38.04
N PHE A 5 -9.24 20.17 39.23
CA PHE A 5 -10.01 18.94 39.40
C PHE A 5 -11.49 19.17 39.09
N VAL A 6 -12.05 20.28 39.58
CA VAL A 6 -13.44 20.68 39.29
C VAL A 6 -13.63 20.93 37.79
N ASP A 7 -12.70 21.60 37.10
CA ASP A 7 -12.78 21.83 35.65
C ASP A 7 -12.77 20.52 34.84
N LYS A 8 -11.99 19.52 35.30
CA LYS A 8 -12.00 18.18 34.69
C LYS A 8 -13.33 17.47 34.91
N LEU A 9 -13.91 17.56 36.11
CA LEU A 9 -15.22 16.99 36.39
C LEU A 9 -16.31 17.63 35.51
N VAL A 10 -16.33 18.96 35.38
CA VAL A 10 -17.27 19.68 34.52
C VAL A 10 -17.12 19.26 33.05
N ARG A 11 -15.89 19.04 32.58
CA ARG A 11 -15.61 18.58 31.21
C ARG A 11 -16.14 17.16 30.94
N HIS A 12 -16.04 16.26 31.91
CA HIS A 12 -16.43 14.85 31.74
C HIS A 12 -17.88 14.57 32.12
N ALA A 13 -18.52 15.42 32.93
CA ALA A 13 -19.90 15.26 33.38
C ALA A 13 -20.91 15.05 32.22
N PRO A 14 -20.84 15.75 31.07
CA PRO A 14 -21.76 15.49 29.95
C PRO A 14 -21.70 14.05 29.43
N ARG A 15 -20.52 13.42 29.44
CA ARG A 15 -20.36 12.02 28.98
C ARG A 15 -21.00 11.02 29.94
N LEU A 16 -21.08 11.35 31.23
CA LEU A 16 -21.67 10.48 32.24
C LEU A 16 -23.20 10.59 32.32
N LYS A 17 -23.82 11.60 31.69
CA LYS A 17 -25.27 11.83 31.76
C LYS A 17 -26.09 10.64 31.25
N ASP A 18 -25.61 9.99 30.20
CA ASP A 18 -26.28 8.83 29.58
C ASP A 18 -25.70 7.49 30.08
N VAL A 19 -24.79 7.52 31.07
CA VAL A 19 -24.17 6.33 31.65
C VAL A 19 -24.98 5.85 32.85
N ARG A 20 -25.37 4.58 32.83
CA ARG A 20 -25.98 3.93 33.99
C ARG A 20 -24.89 3.45 34.94
N VAL A 21 -24.86 4.00 36.16
CA VAL A 21 -23.94 3.58 37.23
C VAL A 21 -24.70 2.67 38.19
N ARG A 22 -24.16 1.48 38.47
CA ARG A 22 -24.78 0.49 39.35
C ARG A 22 -23.79 0.00 40.40
N ALA A 23 -24.28 -0.20 41.62
CA ALA A 23 -23.59 -0.90 42.68
C ALA A 23 -24.16 -2.32 42.78
N ALA A 24 -23.65 -3.24 41.96
CA ALA A 24 -24.13 -4.61 41.87
C ALA A 24 -22.96 -5.59 41.66
N ASP A 25 -23.20 -6.87 41.94
CA ASP A 25 -22.25 -7.94 41.62
C ASP A 25 -22.05 -8.04 40.10
N TYR A 26 -20.79 -8.21 39.67
CA TYR A 26 -20.40 -8.17 38.26
C TYR A 26 -21.11 -9.27 37.43
N GLU A 27 -21.39 -10.43 38.01
CA GLU A 27 -22.08 -11.53 37.34
C GLU A 27 -23.49 -11.12 36.95
N LYS A 28 -24.22 -10.48 37.87
CA LYS A 28 -25.57 -9.96 37.59
C LYS A 28 -25.58 -8.89 36.50
N VAL A 29 -24.56 -8.04 36.46
CA VAL A 29 -24.43 -7.01 35.41
C VAL A 29 -24.13 -7.66 34.07
N ILE A 30 -23.27 -8.68 34.03
CA ILE A 30 -23.00 -9.42 32.80
C ILE A 30 -24.27 -10.14 32.34
N GLU A 31 -24.94 -10.89 33.21
CA GLU A 31 -26.18 -11.61 32.88
C GLU A 31 -27.29 -10.70 32.34
N GLU A 32 -27.47 -9.51 32.92
CA GLU A 32 -28.52 -8.57 32.51
C GLU A 32 -28.25 -7.92 31.15
N TYR A 33 -26.97 -7.68 30.80
CA TYR A 33 -26.60 -6.91 29.59
C TYR A 33 -25.93 -7.76 28.50
N ASP A 34 -25.69 -9.05 28.71
CA ASP A 34 -24.98 -9.89 27.75
C ASP A 34 -25.84 -10.23 26.53
N GLY A 35 -25.31 -9.85 25.36
CA GLY A 35 -25.90 -10.06 24.06
C GLY A 35 -24.84 -9.98 22.96
N PRO A 36 -25.14 -10.40 21.72
CA PRO A 36 -24.16 -10.50 20.63
C PRO A 36 -23.51 -9.15 20.27
N ASP A 37 -24.20 -8.04 20.50
CA ASP A 37 -23.71 -6.68 20.24
C ASP A 37 -23.13 -5.98 21.48
N THR A 38 -23.08 -6.65 22.63
CA THR A 38 -22.57 -6.07 23.87
C THR A 38 -21.04 -6.15 23.90
N PHE A 39 -20.40 -5.07 24.35
CA PHE A 39 -18.96 -5.04 24.66
C PHE A 39 -18.73 -4.82 26.16
N PHE A 40 -18.07 -5.78 26.79
CA PHE A 40 -17.67 -5.71 28.20
C PHE A 40 -16.22 -5.31 28.35
N PHE A 41 -15.96 -4.26 29.14
CA PHE A 41 -14.65 -3.98 29.69
C PHE A 41 -14.61 -4.49 31.13
N LEU A 42 -13.70 -5.42 31.42
CA LEU A 42 -13.60 -6.10 32.71
C LEU A 42 -12.25 -5.78 33.36
N ASP A 43 -12.28 -5.18 34.54
CA ASP A 43 -11.07 -4.87 35.33
C ASP A 43 -11.25 -5.43 36.76
N PRO A 44 -11.19 -6.77 36.92
CA PRO A 44 -11.36 -7.42 38.21
C PRO A 44 -10.21 -7.12 39.18
N PRO A 45 -10.41 -7.30 40.49
CA PRO A 45 -9.34 -7.19 41.49
C PRO A 45 -8.20 -8.17 41.21
N TYR A 46 -6.94 -7.73 41.28
CA TYR A 46 -5.79 -8.60 41.07
C TYR A 46 -5.44 -9.38 42.33
N ALA A 47 -5.50 -10.71 42.26
CA ALA A 47 -5.07 -11.57 43.35
C ALA A 47 -3.62 -11.28 43.75
N GLY A 48 -3.41 -11.01 45.03
CA GLY A 48 -2.08 -10.84 45.63
C GLY A 48 -1.42 -9.47 45.45
N HIS A 49 -1.99 -8.49 44.75
CA HIS A 49 -1.32 -7.18 44.65
C HIS A 49 -2.16 -5.91 44.45
N ASP A 50 -3.49 -5.99 44.34
CA ASP A 50 -4.35 -4.80 44.42
C ASP A 50 -5.05 -4.68 45.77
N ALA A 51 -4.23 -4.33 46.75
CA ALA A 51 -4.68 -3.42 47.77
C ALA A 51 -3.54 -2.44 48.00
N ASP A 52 -3.80 -1.16 47.75
CA ASP A 52 -3.26 -0.15 48.65
C ASP A 52 -3.69 -0.61 50.06
N CYS A 53 -2.77 -1.24 50.77
CA CYS A 53 -2.95 -1.75 52.13
C CYS A 53 -3.26 -0.63 53.13
N ARG A 54 -3.43 0.61 52.64
CA ARG A 54 -3.91 1.79 53.36
C ARG A 54 -5.44 1.97 53.34
N VAL A 55 -6.20 1.31 52.44
CA VAL A 55 -7.66 1.56 52.31
C VAL A 55 -8.57 0.34 52.41
N GLY A 56 -8.03 -0.87 52.58
CA GLY A 56 -8.85 -2.06 52.86
C GLY A 56 -9.83 -2.48 51.75
N ALA A 57 -9.62 -2.02 50.51
CA ALA A 57 -10.48 -2.29 49.35
C ALA A 57 -10.16 -3.60 48.61
N GLY A 58 -9.33 -4.48 49.19
CA GLY A 58 -9.22 -5.85 48.70
C GLY A 58 -10.55 -6.57 48.97
N HIS A 59 -11.26 -6.98 47.93
CA HIS A 59 -12.47 -7.79 48.08
C HIS A 59 -12.08 -9.12 48.75
N LYS A 60 -12.27 -9.22 50.07
CA LYS A 60 -11.98 -10.42 50.89
C LYS A 60 -12.65 -11.70 50.36
N ASN A 61 -13.66 -11.55 49.50
CA ASN A 61 -14.46 -12.62 48.92
C ASN A 61 -14.29 -12.71 47.38
N TRP A 62 -13.17 -12.24 46.82
CA TRP A 62 -12.89 -12.43 45.39
C TRP A 62 -12.62 -13.90 45.09
N ASP A 63 -13.34 -14.43 44.10
CA ASP A 63 -13.25 -15.82 43.66
C ASP A 63 -12.87 -15.83 42.17
N GLU A 64 -11.60 -16.15 41.90
CA GLU A 64 -11.05 -16.21 40.54
C GLU A 64 -11.67 -17.33 39.71
N GLU A 65 -12.05 -18.46 40.33
CA GLU A 65 -12.70 -19.57 39.63
C GLU A 65 -14.11 -19.20 39.21
N ARG A 66 -14.87 -18.53 40.09
CA ARG A 66 -16.19 -17.98 39.77
C ARG A 66 -16.08 -17.00 38.62
N PHE A 67 -15.13 -16.06 38.66
CA PHE A 67 -14.93 -15.10 37.57
C PHE A 67 -14.62 -15.81 36.25
N ALA A 68 -13.71 -16.79 36.26
CA ALA A 68 -13.34 -17.54 35.06
C ALA A 68 -14.53 -18.35 34.49
N LYS A 69 -15.45 -18.83 35.32
CA LYS A 69 -16.70 -19.48 34.87
C LYS A 69 -17.66 -18.48 34.23
N VAL A 70 -17.78 -17.27 34.78
CA VAL A 70 -18.67 -16.22 34.26
C VAL A 70 -18.20 -15.73 32.88
N ILE A 71 -16.91 -15.40 32.72
CA ILE A 71 -16.41 -14.85 31.44
C ILE A 71 -16.51 -15.83 30.27
N ARG A 72 -16.54 -17.14 30.54
CA ARG A 72 -16.74 -18.20 29.53
C ARG A 72 -18.16 -18.26 29.00
N LYS A 73 -19.13 -17.71 29.73
CA LYS A 73 -20.54 -17.68 29.33
C LYS A 73 -20.91 -16.41 28.56
N ILE A 74 -20.03 -15.41 28.50
CA ILE A 74 -20.28 -14.15 27.81
C ILE A 74 -20.44 -14.41 26.30
N ARG A 75 -21.63 -14.10 25.77
CA ARG A 75 -21.97 -14.17 24.34
C ARG A 75 -21.47 -12.96 23.56
N GLY A 76 -21.47 -11.79 24.21
CA GLY A 76 -20.90 -10.55 23.67
C GLY A 76 -19.38 -10.58 23.58
N ARG A 77 -18.77 -9.46 23.20
CA ARG A 77 -17.31 -9.32 23.17
C ARG A 77 -16.81 -8.81 24.52
N PHE A 78 -15.67 -9.30 24.98
CA PHE A 78 -15.02 -8.71 26.16
C PHE A 78 -13.54 -8.41 25.97
N LEU A 79 -13.08 -7.41 26.72
CA LEU A 79 -11.68 -7.15 27.01
C LEU A 79 -11.49 -7.12 28.52
N CYS A 80 -10.64 -8.00 29.02
CA CYS A 80 -10.31 -8.13 30.43
C CYS A 80 -8.86 -7.70 30.67
N THR A 81 -8.62 -6.85 31.67
CA THR A 81 -7.29 -6.54 32.21
C THR A 81 -7.03 -7.35 33.48
N TYR A 82 -5.84 -7.95 33.62
CA TYR A 82 -5.47 -8.79 34.76
C TYR A 82 -4.01 -8.60 35.19
N GLY A 83 -3.71 -8.76 36.48
CA GLY A 83 -2.37 -8.64 37.06
C GLY A 83 -1.43 -9.78 36.66
N LEU A 84 -0.12 -9.57 36.84
CA LEU A 84 0.96 -10.47 36.36
C LEU A 84 1.06 -11.84 37.02
N HIS A 85 0.45 -12.01 38.19
CA HIS A 85 0.56 -13.23 39.00
C HIS A 85 -0.70 -14.09 38.95
N GLY A 86 -1.69 -13.73 38.14
CA GLY A 86 -2.83 -14.59 37.85
C GLY A 86 -2.42 -15.80 37.04
N ASP A 87 -2.98 -16.96 37.36
CA ASP A 87 -2.77 -18.18 36.58
C ASP A 87 -3.28 -17.97 35.15
N GLU A 88 -2.39 -18.03 34.14
CA GLU A 88 -2.78 -17.94 32.73
C GLU A 88 -3.81 -19.02 32.36
N ALA A 89 -3.92 -20.08 33.15
CA ALA A 89 -4.97 -21.10 33.03
C ALA A 89 -6.39 -20.51 33.16
N LEU A 90 -6.59 -19.42 33.91
CA LEU A 90 -7.89 -18.75 34.05
C LEU A 90 -8.44 -18.31 32.69
N PHE A 91 -7.54 -17.88 31.79
CA PHE A 91 -7.88 -17.38 30.46
C PHE A 91 -7.62 -18.38 29.33
N LYS A 92 -7.40 -19.67 29.66
CA LYS A 92 -7.25 -20.73 28.66
C LYS A 92 -8.47 -20.79 27.74
N GLY A 93 -8.22 -20.70 26.43
CA GLY A 93 -9.25 -20.64 25.39
C GLY A 93 -9.58 -19.22 24.88
N PHE A 94 -9.02 -18.19 25.49
CA PHE A 94 -9.15 -16.80 25.04
C PHE A 94 -7.85 -16.29 24.39
N HIS A 95 -7.95 -15.18 23.65
CA HIS A 95 -6.78 -14.49 23.12
C HIS A 95 -6.14 -13.65 24.21
N THR A 96 -4.90 -13.98 24.60
CA THR A 96 -4.17 -13.29 25.65
C THR A 96 -2.96 -12.53 25.11
N ARG A 97 -2.65 -11.36 25.69
CA ARG A 97 -1.46 -10.57 25.40
C ARG A 97 -0.94 -9.88 26.65
N ARG A 98 0.38 -9.79 26.80
CA ARG A 98 1.01 -8.98 27.85
C ARG A 98 1.22 -7.55 27.34
N TRP A 99 0.64 -6.58 28.03
CA TRP A 99 0.74 -5.16 27.72
C TRP A 99 1.62 -4.45 28.74
N ARG A 100 2.74 -3.89 28.27
CA ARG A 100 3.64 -3.06 29.08
C ARG A 100 3.10 -1.64 29.18
N HIS A 101 3.02 -1.11 30.38
CA HIS A 101 2.54 0.24 30.66
C HIS A 101 3.41 0.89 31.74
N THR A 102 3.21 2.18 32.01
CA THR A 102 3.82 2.88 33.14
C THR A 102 2.73 3.30 34.11
N SER A 103 2.78 2.80 35.35
CA SER A 103 1.77 3.10 36.37
C SER A 103 2.25 4.20 37.32
N GLY A 104 1.32 5.08 37.71
CA GLY A 104 1.52 6.08 38.78
C GLY A 104 0.99 5.61 40.14
N VAL A 105 0.38 4.42 40.20
CA VAL A 105 -0.23 3.88 41.42
C VAL A 105 0.88 3.30 42.28
N GLY A 106 1.22 4.01 43.36
CA GLY A 106 2.30 3.64 44.29
C GLY A 106 3.31 4.75 44.60
N THR A 107 3.27 5.90 43.93
CA THR A 107 4.23 7.00 44.17
C THR A 107 3.84 7.86 45.37
N ALA A 108 3.72 7.24 46.56
CA ALA A 108 3.91 7.98 47.79
C ALA A 108 5.43 8.08 48.00
N ARG A 109 6.00 9.29 47.83
CA ARG A 109 7.43 9.64 47.95
C ARG A 109 8.30 9.50 46.68
N GLY A 110 8.01 10.30 45.64
CA GLY A 110 9.06 10.84 44.75
C GLY A 110 9.87 9.88 43.88
N GLN A 111 9.62 8.58 43.91
CA GLN A 111 10.13 7.65 42.90
C GLN A 111 9.20 7.72 41.69
N GLY A 112 9.77 8.00 40.50
CA GLY A 112 9.01 8.22 39.27
C GLY A 112 8.15 7.04 38.82
N LEU A 113 7.54 7.21 37.64
CA LEU A 113 6.68 6.19 36.99
C LEU A 113 7.37 4.83 36.97
N ARG A 114 6.70 3.79 37.48
CA ARG A 114 7.22 2.42 37.46
C ARG A 114 6.72 1.70 36.21
N PRO A 115 7.58 0.95 35.50
CA PRO A 115 7.14 0.03 34.47
C PRO A 115 6.26 -1.06 35.09
N GLY A 116 5.07 -1.25 34.53
CA GLY A 116 4.13 -2.31 34.85
C GLY A 116 3.84 -3.17 33.63
N VAL A 117 3.38 -4.39 33.84
CA VAL A 117 2.87 -5.25 32.78
C VAL A 117 1.49 -5.73 33.21
N THR A 118 0.53 -5.74 32.29
CA THR A 118 -0.85 -6.21 32.52
C THR A 118 -1.15 -7.28 31.49
N LEU A 119 -1.75 -8.39 31.91
CA LEU A 119 -2.31 -9.37 31.01
C LEU A 119 -3.65 -8.83 30.46
N VAL A 120 -3.82 -8.88 29.15
CA VAL A 120 -5.08 -8.52 28.48
C VAL A 120 -5.64 -9.77 27.83
N ALA A 121 -6.90 -10.11 28.11
CA ALA A 121 -7.60 -11.27 27.55
C ALA A 121 -8.88 -10.86 26.79
N THR A 122 -9.13 -11.46 25.63
CA THR A 122 -10.32 -11.23 24.80
C THR A 122 -10.91 -12.54 24.26
N ASN A 123 -12.24 -12.62 24.12
CA ASN A 123 -12.92 -13.74 23.45
C ASN A 123 -13.09 -13.57 21.92
N TYR A 124 -12.50 -12.53 21.36
CA TYR A 124 -12.43 -12.27 19.93
C TYR A 124 -10.97 -12.07 19.52
N ASP A 125 -10.65 -12.34 18.25
CA ASP A 125 -9.30 -12.11 17.72
C ASP A 125 -9.07 -10.61 17.51
N PRO A 126 -8.22 -9.95 18.32
CA PRO A 126 -7.99 -8.52 18.22
C PRO A 126 -7.33 -8.09 16.90
N ASN A 127 -6.72 -9.03 16.15
CA ASN A 127 -6.15 -8.76 14.84
C ASN A 127 -7.18 -8.79 13.71
N LYS A 128 -8.29 -9.52 13.88
CA LYS A 128 -9.38 -9.61 12.88
C LYS A 128 -10.44 -8.53 13.06
N VAL A 129 -10.45 -7.84 14.20
CA VAL A 129 -11.29 -6.66 14.36
C VAL A 129 -10.81 -5.60 13.37
N ARG A 130 -11.67 -5.22 12.41
CA ARG A 130 -11.45 -4.01 11.59
C ARG A 130 -11.09 -2.90 12.57
N ARG A 131 -9.87 -2.38 12.50
CA ARG A 131 -9.53 -1.12 13.15
C ARG A 131 -10.57 -0.13 12.65
N PHE A 132 -11.56 0.20 13.48
CA PHE A 132 -12.26 1.45 13.36
C PHE A 132 -11.21 2.52 13.69
N GLN A 133 -10.31 2.77 12.74
CA GLN A 133 -9.87 4.12 12.54
C GLN A 133 -11.16 4.84 12.19
N VAL A 134 -11.79 5.46 13.20
CA VAL A 134 -12.60 6.64 12.93
C VAL A 134 -11.70 7.45 12.00
N ALA A 135 -12.11 7.55 10.74
CA ALA A 135 -11.41 8.35 9.76
C ALA A 135 -11.64 9.80 10.20
N VAL A 136 -10.91 10.21 11.25
CA VAL A 136 -10.78 11.60 11.62
C VAL A 136 -10.05 12.17 10.42
N SER A 137 -10.83 12.74 9.49
CA SER A 137 -10.29 13.68 8.53
C SER A 137 -9.42 14.63 9.34
N LYS A 138 -8.15 14.80 8.99
CA LYS A 138 -7.20 15.60 9.79
C LYS A 138 -7.18 17.07 9.39
N THR A 139 -7.88 17.44 8.31
CA THR A 139 -7.96 18.81 7.77
C THR A 139 -9.32 19.05 7.12
N ILE A 140 -9.70 20.33 6.96
CA ILE A 140 -10.90 20.75 6.21
C ILE A 140 -10.63 20.66 4.70
N TRP A 141 -9.51 21.23 4.24
CA TRP A 141 -9.01 21.14 2.87
C TRP A 141 -7.57 20.60 2.81
N GLY A 142 -7.07 20.32 1.61
CA GLY A 142 -5.65 20.00 1.38
C GLY A 142 -4.86 21.24 1.05
N SER A 143 -3.59 21.31 1.47
CA SER A 143 -2.65 22.36 1.07
C SER A 143 -1.45 21.76 0.34
N PRO A 144 -0.78 22.50 -0.55
CA PRO A 144 0.57 22.14 -1.01
C PRO A 144 1.47 21.87 0.20
N ALA A 145 2.32 20.84 0.13
CA ALA A 145 3.21 20.40 1.22
C ALA A 145 2.52 20.13 2.59
N GLY A 146 1.20 19.89 2.60
CA GLY A 146 0.42 19.78 3.84
C GLY A 146 0.83 18.65 4.78
N LYS A 147 0.88 18.95 6.08
CA LYS A 147 1.32 18.01 7.14
C LYS A 147 0.28 16.97 7.57
N LYS A 148 -0.75 16.72 6.76
CA LYS A 148 -1.85 15.78 7.07
C LYS A 148 -1.35 14.39 7.50
N LYS A 149 -0.37 13.83 6.79
CA LYS A 149 0.19 12.51 7.11
C LYS A 149 0.99 12.56 8.44
N LEU A 150 1.77 13.63 8.63
CA LEU A 150 2.65 13.83 9.79
C LEU A 150 1.97 14.37 11.05
N ALA A 151 0.76 14.92 10.95
CA ALA A 151 0.15 15.68 12.04
C ALA A 151 0.13 14.94 13.38
N LYS A 152 -0.28 13.68 13.43
CA LYS A 152 -0.27 12.88 14.67
C LYS A 152 1.13 12.74 15.28
N ARG A 153 2.16 12.60 14.44
CA ARG A 153 3.56 12.50 14.87
C ARG A 153 4.03 13.84 15.42
N LEU A 154 3.75 14.93 14.72
CA LEU A 154 4.11 16.29 15.15
C LEU A 154 3.43 16.65 16.48
N VAL A 155 2.15 16.30 16.65
CA VAL A 155 1.41 16.50 17.91
C VAL A 155 2.05 15.76 19.08
N ALA A 156 2.59 14.56 18.85
CA ALA A 156 3.26 13.79 19.90
C ALA A 156 4.57 14.44 20.39
N LEU A 157 5.17 15.32 19.59
CA LEU A 157 6.38 16.07 19.93
C LEU A 157 6.10 17.40 20.63
N LEU A 158 4.85 17.88 20.62
CA LEU A 158 4.49 19.13 21.28
C LEU A 158 4.59 18.97 22.81
N PRO A 159 5.25 19.91 23.53
CA PRO A 159 5.26 19.93 24.99
C PRO A 159 3.87 20.26 25.53
N ALA A 160 3.67 20.07 26.84
CA ALA A 160 2.49 20.57 27.52
C ALA A 160 2.42 22.11 27.41
N HIS A 161 1.24 22.65 27.15
CA HIS A 161 1.02 24.07 26.88
C HIS A 161 -0.41 24.49 27.22
N LYS A 162 -0.63 25.79 27.46
CA LYS A 162 -1.98 26.39 27.58
C LYS A 162 -2.38 27.18 26.33
N THR A 163 -1.40 27.79 25.67
CA THR A 163 -1.60 28.57 24.45
C THR A 163 -0.94 27.84 23.28
N TYR A 164 -1.69 27.62 22.20
CA TYR A 164 -1.20 27.03 20.95
C TYR A 164 -1.32 28.05 19.82
N VAL A 165 -0.24 28.27 19.09
CA VAL A 165 -0.19 29.24 17.98
C VAL A 165 0.38 28.58 16.73
N GLU A 166 -0.30 28.71 15.60
CA GLU A 166 0.13 28.22 14.29
C GLU A 166 0.21 29.41 13.30
N PRO A 167 1.35 30.10 13.22
CA PRO A 167 1.50 31.33 12.43
C PRO A 167 1.45 31.14 10.90
N PHE A 168 1.68 29.90 10.44
CA PHE A 168 1.68 29.47 9.04
C PHE A 168 0.65 28.34 8.87
N ALA A 169 -0.63 28.67 9.00
CA ALA A 169 -1.67 27.68 9.19
C ALA A 169 -1.86 26.73 8.00
N GLY A 170 -1.90 27.25 6.76
CA GLY A 170 -2.26 26.47 5.59
C GLY A 170 -3.58 25.69 5.79
N SER A 171 -3.48 24.37 5.95
CA SER A 171 -4.62 23.49 6.23
C SER A 171 -4.91 23.22 7.72
N ALA A 172 -4.13 23.82 8.63
CA ALA A 172 -4.19 23.70 10.09
C ALA A 172 -4.19 22.25 10.58
N ALA A 173 -3.40 21.40 9.91
CA ALA A 173 -3.41 19.96 10.13
C ALA A 173 -2.97 19.57 11.55
N VAL A 174 -2.04 20.34 12.14
CA VAL A 174 -1.56 20.09 13.50
C VAL A 174 -2.59 20.57 14.52
N LEU A 175 -3.16 21.78 14.35
CA LEU A 175 -4.29 22.26 15.16
C LEU A 175 -5.39 21.20 15.25
N PHE A 176 -5.90 20.70 14.11
CA PHE A 176 -7.02 19.76 14.12
C PHE A 176 -6.67 18.36 14.66
N ALA A 177 -5.40 17.99 14.66
CA ALA A 177 -4.94 16.70 15.17
C ALA A 177 -4.60 16.71 16.67
N LYS A 178 -4.28 17.87 17.26
CA LYS A 178 -3.99 17.99 18.69
C LYS A 178 -5.26 18.08 19.54
N GLU A 179 -5.12 17.77 20.81
CA GLU A 179 -6.12 18.08 21.82
C GLU A 179 -6.32 19.61 21.94
N PRO A 180 -7.55 20.10 22.22
CA PRO A 180 -7.80 21.52 22.43
C PRO A 180 -6.96 22.11 23.57
N ALA A 181 -6.46 23.34 23.37
CA ALA A 181 -5.80 24.14 24.41
C ALA A 181 -6.68 25.31 24.85
N ASP A 182 -6.37 25.95 25.98
CA ASP A 182 -7.15 27.05 26.56
C ASP A 182 -7.24 28.25 25.59
N THR A 183 -6.14 28.54 24.89
CA THR A 183 -6.09 29.51 23.80
C THR A 183 -5.50 28.88 22.55
N GLU A 184 -6.24 28.90 21.44
CA GLU A 184 -5.76 28.44 20.13
C GLU A 184 -5.78 29.60 19.12
N VAL A 185 -4.67 29.80 18.41
CA VAL A 185 -4.48 30.90 17.47
C VAL A 185 -3.93 30.36 16.15
N ILE A 186 -4.50 30.80 15.02
CA ILE A 186 -3.96 30.54 13.69
C ILE A 186 -3.76 31.85 12.93
N ASN A 187 -2.76 31.87 12.05
CA ASN A 187 -2.48 32.96 11.11
C ASN A 187 -2.07 32.38 9.76
N ASP A 188 -2.29 33.12 8.68
CA ASP A 188 -1.71 32.82 7.38
C ASP A 188 -1.46 34.13 6.61
N ALA A 189 -0.38 34.18 5.83
CA ALA A 189 -0.09 35.32 4.97
C ALA A 189 -1.06 35.38 3.77
N ASP A 190 -1.56 34.23 3.31
CA ASP A 190 -2.57 34.15 2.26
C ASP A 190 -3.94 34.63 2.80
N ALA A 191 -4.34 35.81 2.33
CA ALA A 191 -5.59 36.45 2.74
C ALA A 191 -6.83 35.59 2.47
N GLU A 192 -6.84 34.77 1.40
CA GLU A 192 -7.97 33.90 1.11
C GLU A 192 -8.05 32.72 2.11
N ILE A 193 -6.91 32.20 2.59
CA ILE A 193 -6.86 31.16 3.62
C ILE A 193 -7.42 31.71 4.94
N ALA A 194 -6.92 32.86 5.38
CA ALA A 194 -7.40 33.52 6.60
C ALA A 194 -8.90 33.86 6.50
N GLN A 195 -9.34 34.35 5.33
CA GLN A 195 -10.75 34.65 5.09
C GLN A 195 -11.62 33.39 5.10
N ALA A 196 -11.17 32.29 4.50
CA ALA A 196 -11.91 31.02 4.50
C ALA A 196 -12.15 30.50 5.93
N TYR A 197 -11.14 30.50 6.80
CA TYR A 197 -11.32 30.14 8.21
C TYR A 197 -12.28 31.09 8.94
N ARG A 198 -12.20 32.40 8.69
CA ARG A 198 -13.12 33.39 9.29
C ARG A 198 -14.56 33.15 8.86
N ILE A 199 -14.79 32.84 7.58
CA ILE A 199 -16.12 32.50 7.07
C ILE A 199 -16.62 31.24 7.75
N ILE A 200 -15.83 30.15 7.78
CA ILE A 200 -16.23 28.89 8.43
C ILE A 200 -16.59 29.09 9.90
N LYS A 201 -15.80 29.89 10.63
CA LYS A 201 -16.05 30.22 12.05
C LYS A 201 -17.43 30.84 12.29
N ARG A 202 -17.95 31.62 11.32
CA ARG A 202 -19.22 32.35 11.43
C ARG A 202 -20.37 31.75 10.61
N LEU A 203 -20.19 30.59 9.98
CA LEU A 203 -21.26 29.96 9.18
C LEU A 203 -22.48 29.65 10.05
N SER A 204 -23.64 30.16 9.63
CA SER A 204 -24.94 29.70 10.14
C SER A 204 -25.31 28.33 9.56
N ARG A 205 -26.25 27.62 10.21
CA ARG A 205 -26.74 26.33 9.69
C ARG A 205 -27.30 26.45 8.27
N LYS A 206 -28.11 27.49 8.02
CA LYS A 206 -28.68 27.78 6.68
C LYS A 206 -27.59 27.99 5.62
N GLN A 207 -26.49 28.67 5.97
CA GLN A 207 -25.36 28.88 5.06
C GLN A 207 -24.58 27.59 4.80
N LEU A 208 -24.40 26.74 5.83
CA LEU A 208 -23.78 25.43 5.68
C LEU A 208 -24.62 24.51 4.78
N ASP A 209 -25.93 24.44 5.01
CA ASP A 209 -26.84 23.63 4.18
C ASP A 209 -26.82 24.13 2.73
N ARG A 210 -26.78 25.46 2.53
CA ARG A 210 -26.64 26.05 1.19
C ARG A 210 -25.32 25.65 0.54
N LEU A 211 -24.20 25.71 1.26
CA LEU A 211 -22.88 25.31 0.78
C LEU A 211 -22.84 23.81 0.41
N GLN A 212 -23.47 22.95 1.20
CA GLN A 212 -23.55 21.51 0.94
C GLN A 212 -24.38 21.17 -0.31
N ARG A 213 -25.38 21.99 -0.66
CA ARG A 213 -26.18 21.83 -1.89
C ARG A 213 -25.52 22.36 -3.16
N MET A 214 -24.38 23.04 -3.06
CA MET A 214 -23.64 23.50 -4.24
C MET A 214 -22.96 22.33 -4.95
N SER A 215 -22.57 22.51 -6.22
CA SER A 215 -21.86 21.46 -6.95
C SER A 215 -20.46 21.22 -6.37
N TRP A 216 -20.19 19.97 -6.03
CA TRP A 216 -18.91 19.47 -5.54
C TRP A 216 -18.31 18.39 -6.45
N THR A 217 -18.79 18.28 -7.68
CA THR A 217 -18.24 17.34 -8.68
C THR A 217 -17.17 18.03 -9.51
N GLY A 218 -16.02 17.38 -9.65
CA GLY A 218 -14.90 17.93 -10.42
C GLY A 218 -15.24 18.09 -11.89
N ASP A 219 -15.29 19.33 -12.35
CA ASP A 219 -15.54 19.70 -13.74
C ASP A 219 -14.60 20.84 -14.16
N GLY A 220 -13.85 20.61 -15.25
CA GLY A 220 -12.90 21.59 -15.80
C GLY A 220 -13.54 22.89 -16.26
N ALA A 221 -14.77 22.86 -16.80
CA ALA A 221 -15.48 24.08 -17.21
C ALA A 221 -15.90 24.93 -16.00
N THR A 222 -16.44 24.29 -14.97
CA THR A 222 -16.75 24.92 -13.68
C THR A 222 -15.50 25.46 -12.99
N PHE A 223 -14.38 24.73 -13.03
CA PHE A 223 -13.10 25.20 -12.50
C PHE A 223 -12.64 26.48 -13.20
N LYS A 224 -12.62 26.50 -14.54
CA LYS A 224 -12.23 27.69 -15.33
C LYS A 224 -13.15 28.88 -15.05
N ARG A 225 -14.46 28.65 -14.93
CA ARG A 225 -15.43 29.68 -14.55
C ARG A 225 -15.11 30.26 -13.17
N LEU A 226 -14.90 29.41 -12.16
CA LEU A 226 -14.65 29.84 -10.78
C LEU A 226 -13.34 30.64 -10.62
N ILE A 227 -12.29 30.36 -11.40
CA ILE A 227 -11.06 31.16 -11.42
C ILE A 227 -11.38 32.64 -11.67
N GLY A 228 -12.18 32.92 -12.70
CA GLY A 228 -12.53 34.29 -13.13
C GLY A 228 -13.63 34.97 -12.32
N THR A 229 -14.21 34.29 -11.33
CA THR A 229 -15.25 34.89 -10.47
C THR A 229 -14.66 35.60 -9.26
N ASN A 230 -15.27 36.71 -8.84
CA ASN A 230 -14.98 37.40 -7.59
C ASN A 230 -16.26 37.55 -6.73
N PRO A 231 -16.67 36.49 -5.99
CA PRO A 231 -17.95 36.52 -5.29
C PRO A 231 -17.99 37.52 -4.12
N THR A 232 -19.12 38.20 -3.97
CA THR A 232 -19.38 39.14 -2.86
C THR A 232 -20.04 38.48 -1.64
N GLY A 233 -20.63 37.30 -1.81
CA GLY A 233 -21.21 36.49 -0.74
C GLY A 233 -20.22 35.53 -0.07
N ASP A 234 -20.38 35.32 1.24
CA ASP A 234 -19.50 34.46 2.04
C ASP A 234 -19.53 32.99 1.61
N VAL A 235 -20.72 32.46 1.32
CA VAL A 235 -20.91 31.06 0.94
C VAL A 235 -20.25 30.80 -0.41
N GLU A 236 -20.42 31.73 -1.34
CA GLU A 236 -19.87 31.68 -2.69
C GLU A 236 -18.35 31.86 -2.69
N ARG A 237 -17.81 32.78 -1.86
CA ARG A 237 -16.37 32.90 -1.64
C ARG A 237 -15.77 31.61 -1.11
N LEU A 238 -16.40 31.02 -0.10
CA LEU A 238 -15.93 29.78 0.50
C LEU A 238 -16.03 28.60 -0.48
N HIS A 239 -17.13 28.50 -1.23
CA HIS A 239 -17.29 27.50 -2.29
C HIS A 239 -16.19 27.62 -3.35
N ARG A 240 -15.97 28.82 -3.90
CA ARG A 240 -14.90 29.10 -4.87
C ARG A 240 -13.55 28.65 -4.32
N PHE A 241 -13.19 29.10 -3.11
CA PHE A 241 -11.91 28.77 -2.49
C PHE A 241 -11.73 27.26 -2.33
N LEU A 242 -12.71 26.57 -1.73
CA LEU A 242 -12.62 25.13 -1.45
C LEU A 242 -12.64 24.30 -2.74
N TYR A 243 -13.43 24.68 -3.73
CA TYR A 243 -13.50 24.01 -5.03
C TYR A 243 -12.15 24.12 -5.75
N LEU A 244 -11.61 25.34 -5.88
CA LEU A 244 -10.32 25.56 -6.53
C LEU A 244 -9.20 24.81 -5.79
N THR A 245 -9.14 24.87 -4.45
CA THR A 245 -8.14 24.12 -3.67
C THR A 245 -8.26 22.60 -3.88
N HIS A 246 -9.49 22.06 -3.91
CA HIS A 246 -9.69 20.62 -4.02
C HIS A 246 -9.34 20.08 -5.41
N PHE A 247 -9.74 20.77 -6.47
CA PHE A 247 -9.66 20.31 -7.85
C PHE A 247 -8.42 20.80 -8.61
N SER A 248 -7.60 21.67 -8.00
CA SER A 248 -6.31 22.06 -8.56
C SER A 248 -5.29 20.92 -8.61
N TYR A 249 -4.50 20.84 -9.68
CA TYR A 249 -3.33 19.97 -9.78
C TYR A 249 -2.33 20.30 -8.65
N GLY A 250 -1.86 19.28 -7.93
CA GLY A 250 -0.96 19.47 -6.77
C GLY A 250 -1.56 20.29 -5.60
N LYS A 251 -2.86 20.58 -5.61
CA LYS A 251 -3.52 21.53 -4.68
C LYS A 251 -3.04 22.98 -4.83
N MET A 252 -2.45 23.32 -5.97
CA MET A 252 -2.04 24.68 -6.33
C MET A 252 -3.27 25.51 -6.75
N ARG A 253 -3.93 26.11 -5.76
CA ARG A 253 -5.20 26.85 -5.92
C ARG A 253 -5.08 27.87 -7.07
N GLY A 254 -6.02 27.80 -8.02
CA GLY A 254 -6.13 28.79 -9.11
C GLY A 254 -5.13 28.64 -10.28
N LYS A 255 -4.26 27.63 -10.30
CA LYS A 255 -3.29 27.40 -11.40
C LYS A 255 -3.89 26.55 -12.53
N SER A 256 -4.05 25.25 -12.32
CA SER A 256 -4.57 24.31 -13.34
C SER A 256 -5.48 23.25 -12.73
N PHE A 257 -6.48 22.82 -13.49
CA PHE A 257 -7.39 21.74 -13.09
C PHE A 257 -6.67 20.38 -13.11
N SER A 258 -7.01 19.50 -12.17
CA SER A 258 -6.47 18.14 -12.10
C SER A 258 -7.34 17.15 -12.89
N PRO A 259 -6.84 16.59 -14.03
CA PRO A 259 -7.65 15.68 -14.85
C PRO A 259 -8.12 14.42 -14.11
N SER A 260 -7.34 13.94 -13.14
CA SER A 260 -7.69 12.78 -12.32
C SER A 260 -8.88 12.99 -11.39
N THR A 261 -9.43 14.21 -11.31
CA THR A 261 -10.58 14.56 -10.48
C THR A 261 -11.85 14.86 -11.29
N GLN A 262 -11.80 14.73 -12.63
CA GLN A 262 -12.97 14.89 -13.49
C GLN A 262 -14.06 13.88 -13.14
N GLY A 263 -15.28 14.36 -12.93
CA GLY A 263 -16.44 13.55 -12.54
C GLY A 263 -16.42 13.05 -11.09
N ILE A 264 -15.40 13.38 -10.30
CA ILE A 264 -15.28 12.91 -8.91
C ILE A 264 -15.91 13.92 -7.96
N GLU A 265 -16.80 13.44 -7.09
CA GLU A 265 -17.41 14.27 -6.03
C GLU A 265 -16.50 14.45 -4.82
N ALA A 266 -16.32 15.69 -4.38
CA ALA A 266 -15.48 16.07 -3.25
C ALA A 266 -16.24 16.07 -1.93
N LYS A 267 -15.73 15.31 -0.94
CA LYS A 267 -16.27 15.29 0.44
C LYS A 267 -15.89 16.52 1.29
N THR A 268 -15.48 17.62 0.67
CA THR A 268 -14.92 18.78 1.37
C THR A 268 -15.96 19.49 2.25
N ALA A 269 -17.18 19.66 1.75
CA ALA A 269 -18.27 20.30 2.50
C ALA A 269 -18.64 19.54 3.77
N GLY A 270 -18.69 18.20 3.71
CA GLY A 270 -18.99 17.36 4.89
C GLY A 270 -17.94 17.45 6.01
N ARG A 271 -16.69 17.82 5.70
CA ARG A 271 -15.66 18.02 6.72
C ARG A 271 -15.86 19.30 7.52
N ILE A 272 -16.49 20.31 6.94
CA ILE A 272 -16.72 21.61 7.61
C ILE A 272 -17.57 21.40 8.85
N GLU A 273 -18.61 20.57 8.76
CA GLU A 273 -19.50 20.26 9.89
C GLU A 273 -18.74 19.67 11.08
N ALA A 274 -17.77 18.79 10.83
CA ALA A 274 -16.94 18.18 11.88
C ALA A 274 -15.97 19.17 12.56
N PHE A 275 -15.53 20.21 11.85
CA PHE A 275 -14.45 21.10 12.31
C PHE A 275 -14.88 22.51 12.69
N ALA A 276 -16.00 22.99 12.16
CA ALA A 276 -16.55 24.31 12.46
C ALA A 276 -16.78 24.53 13.96
N PRO A 277 -17.26 23.56 14.77
CA PRO A 277 -17.40 23.74 16.22
C PRO A 277 -16.09 24.12 16.90
N ARG A 278 -14.96 23.46 16.56
CA ARG A 278 -13.65 23.79 17.14
C ARG A 278 -13.21 25.20 16.75
N LEU A 279 -13.39 25.59 15.48
CA LEU A 279 -13.00 26.91 14.98
C LEU A 279 -13.73 28.07 15.69
N LYS A 280 -14.91 27.85 16.29
CA LYS A 280 -15.60 28.87 17.09
C LYS A 280 -14.74 29.39 18.25
N HIS A 281 -13.82 28.59 18.75
CA HIS A 281 -12.94 28.96 19.87
C HIS A 281 -11.53 29.41 19.43
N VAL A 282 -11.18 29.26 18.15
CA VAL A 282 -9.86 29.60 17.61
C VAL A 282 -9.80 31.08 17.19
N ARG A 283 -8.73 31.79 17.55
CA ARG A 283 -8.48 33.17 17.09
C ARG A 283 -7.79 33.15 15.72
N ILE A 284 -8.31 33.89 14.74
CA ILE A 284 -7.86 33.80 13.34
C ILE A 284 -7.34 35.16 12.85
N TYR A 285 -6.05 35.20 12.55
CA TYR A 285 -5.34 36.35 11.99
C TYR A 285 -4.99 36.13 10.52
N GLY A 286 -4.56 37.19 9.85
CA GLY A 286 -4.02 37.12 8.49
C GLY A 286 -2.96 38.17 8.28
N GLY A 287 -1.98 37.87 7.43
CA GLY A 287 -0.80 38.70 7.17
C GLY A 287 0.47 38.13 7.78
N ASP A 288 1.46 38.99 7.97
CA ASP A 288 2.80 38.61 8.44
C ASP A 288 2.78 37.86 9.80
N TYR A 289 3.53 36.77 9.86
CA TYR A 289 3.57 35.84 10.99
C TYR A 289 4.09 36.49 12.28
N GLU A 290 5.03 37.44 12.17
CA GLU A 290 5.81 37.97 13.28
C GLU A 290 4.91 38.68 14.30
N LYS A 291 3.90 39.40 13.81
CA LYS A 291 2.93 40.13 14.64
C LYS A 291 2.18 39.17 15.58
N VAL A 292 1.79 38.00 15.08
CA VAL A 292 1.03 37.01 15.86
C VAL A 292 1.96 36.26 16.80
N VAL A 293 3.19 35.96 16.35
CA VAL A 293 4.22 35.35 17.18
C VAL A 293 4.51 36.23 18.40
N ARG A 294 4.89 37.50 18.20
CA ARG A 294 5.21 38.43 19.30
C ARG A 294 4.03 38.68 20.24
N LYS A 295 2.80 38.74 19.71
CA LYS A 295 1.59 38.99 20.52
C LYS A 295 1.28 37.87 21.52
N TYR A 296 1.62 36.63 21.18
CA TYR A 296 1.29 35.45 21.98
C TYR A 296 2.50 34.78 22.63
N ASP A 297 3.69 35.37 22.50
CA ASP A 297 4.90 34.82 23.09
C ASP A 297 4.83 34.90 24.62
N SER A 298 4.97 33.73 25.26
CA SER A 298 4.95 33.56 26.70
C SER A 298 5.48 32.18 27.08
N PRO A 299 5.90 31.93 28.34
CA PRO A 299 6.39 30.62 28.77
C PRO A 299 5.36 29.48 28.64
N ASP A 300 4.06 29.82 28.67
CA ASP A 300 2.93 28.87 28.56
C ASP A 300 2.49 28.62 27.10
N THR A 301 3.17 29.25 26.12
CA THR A 301 2.85 29.15 24.70
C THR A 301 3.70 28.11 23.99
N VAL A 302 3.06 27.31 23.12
CA VAL A 302 3.75 26.53 22.09
C VAL A 302 3.39 27.05 20.70
N PHE A 303 4.41 27.21 19.86
CA PHE A 303 4.30 27.57 18.45
C PHE A 303 4.52 26.34 17.58
N PHE A 304 3.64 26.07 16.62
CA PHE A 304 3.93 25.20 15.50
C PHE A 304 4.24 26.05 14.26
N LEU A 305 5.46 25.91 13.74
CA LEU A 305 6.00 26.74 12.67
C LEU A 305 6.25 25.86 11.43
N ASP A 306 5.62 26.21 10.31
CA ASP A 306 5.81 25.52 9.02
C ASP A 306 5.88 26.56 7.89
N PRO A 307 6.94 27.39 7.86
CA PRO A 307 7.08 28.44 6.84
C PRO A 307 7.33 27.83 5.44
N PRO A 308 7.22 28.63 4.37
CA PRO A 308 7.61 28.22 3.01
C PRO A 308 9.08 27.75 2.95
N TYR A 309 9.36 26.61 2.29
CA TYR A 309 10.71 26.03 2.24
C TYR A 309 11.51 26.59 1.07
N SER A 310 12.54 27.38 1.34
CA SER A 310 13.40 27.93 0.29
C SER A 310 14.07 26.84 -0.56
N GLY A 311 14.07 27.02 -1.89
CA GLY A 311 14.77 26.15 -2.83
C GLY A 311 14.02 24.88 -3.23
N TYR A 312 12.70 24.80 -2.98
CA TYR A 312 11.86 23.67 -3.37
C TYR A 312 10.94 23.97 -4.56
N ASN A 313 10.94 25.22 -5.08
CA ASN A 313 10.27 25.66 -6.32
C ASN A 313 8.80 25.22 -6.40
N VAL A 314 8.03 25.38 -5.32
CA VAL A 314 6.59 25.09 -5.33
C VAL A 314 5.71 26.34 -5.43
N ASP A 315 6.25 27.53 -5.71
CA ASP A 315 5.51 28.80 -5.90
C ASP A 315 4.51 29.11 -4.77
N VAL A 316 4.88 28.81 -3.51
CA VAL A 316 4.06 29.07 -2.31
C VAL A 316 4.57 30.23 -1.45
N GLY A 317 5.28 31.19 -2.07
CA GLY A 317 5.84 32.36 -1.37
C GLY A 317 7.29 32.21 -0.89
N GLU A 318 8.04 31.22 -1.41
CA GLU A 318 9.45 31.00 -1.08
C GLU A 318 10.33 32.25 -1.32
N SER A 319 10.04 33.01 -2.38
CA SER A 319 10.79 34.22 -2.77
C SER A 319 10.58 35.42 -1.83
N GLU A 320 9.50 35.41 -1.04
CA GLU A 320 9.13 36.52 -0.13
C GLU A 320 9.48 36.22 1.33
N PHE A 321 9.93 35.00 1.64
CA PHE A 321 10.25 34.58 3.00
C PHE A 321 11.69 34.93 3.40
N ASP A 322 11.82 35.81 4.39
CA ASP A 322 13.12 36.23 4.94
C ASP A 322 13.59 35.26 6.04
N GLU A 323 14.49 34.34 5.66
CA GLU A 323 15.10 33.35 6.56
C GLU A 323 15.94 33.99 7.68
N ALA A 324 16.55 35.16 7.45
CA ALA A 324 17.38 35.85 8.44
C ALA A 324 16.52 36.51 9.52
N ARG A 325 15.45 37.20 9.11
CA ARG A 325 14.47 37.74 10.05
C ARG A 325 13.82 36.64 10.88
N PHE A 326 13.53 35.49 10.25
CA PHE A 326 12.89 34.37 10.95
C PHE A 326 13.76 33.77 12.05
N ILE A 327 15.07 33.58 11.83
CA ILE A 327 15.96 33.06 12.88
C ILE A 327 16.06 34.01 14.07
N ASP A 328 16.05 35.33 13.84
CA ASP A 328 16.11 36.32 14.91
C ASP A 328 14.85 36.29 15.77
N VAL A 329 13.69 36.07 15.16
CA VAL A 329 12.44 35.82 15.89
C VAL A 329 12.56 34.56 16.73
N LEU A 330 13.03 33.43 16.17
CA LEU A 330 13.17 32.17 16.91
C LEU A 330 14.10 32.28 18.12
N LYS A 331 15.21 33.00 17.99
CA LYS A 331 16.19 33.22 19.08
C LYS A 331 15.62 34.05 20.22
N ALA A 332 14.67 34.94 19.94
CA ALA A 332 14.08 35.84 20.91
C ALA A 332 12.85 35.26 21.64
N LEU A 333 12.37 34.07 21.26
CA LEU A 333 11.16 33.48 21.84
C LEU A 333 11.34 33.01 23.28
N ASP A 334 10.41 33.42 24.14
CA ASP A 334 10.25 32.86 25.49
C ASP A 334 9.46 31.54 25.47
N GLY A 335 8.46 31.46 24.58
CA GLY A 335 7.65 30.27 24.35
C GLY A 335 8.39 29.12 23.68
N LYS A 336 7.79 27.92 23.75
CA LYS A 336 8.34 26.73 23.09
C LYS A 336 7.94 26.70 21.62
N PHE A 337 8.81 26.20 20.73
CA PHE A 337 8.45 26.04 19.33
C PHE A 337 8.79 24.66 18.78
N LEU A 338 7.95 24.18 17.86
CA LEU A 338 8.23 23.05 16.98
C LEU A 338 8.17 23.55 15.54
N LEU A 339 9.31 23.51 14.86
CA LEU A 339 9.48 23.96 13.48
C LEU A 339 9.65 22.76 12.55
N THR A 340 8.97 22.78 11.42
CA THR A 340 9.28 21.90 10.28
C THR A 340 9.83 22.70 9.12
N TYR A 341 10.99 22.29 8.58
CA TYR A 341 11.62 22.98 7.45
C TYR A 341 12.28 22.01 6.47
N GLY A 342 12.57 22.46 5.25
CA GLY A 342 13.36 21.68 4.28
C GLY A 342 14.86 21.67 4.62
N VAL A 343 15.62 20.82 3.94
CA VAL A 343 17.11 20.80 4.06
C VAL A 343 17.82 21.76 3.11
N ARG A 344 17.11 22.59 2.34
CA ARG A 344 17.70 23.58 1.42
C ARG A 344 17.57 25.00 2.00
N GLY A 345 18.25 25.97 1.39
CA GLY A 345 18.25 27.37 1.84
C GLY A 345 19.32 27.68 2.89
N LYS A 346 19.31 28.90 3.43
CA LYS A 346 20.28 29.35 4.45
C LYS A 346 19.87 28.95 5.86
N LEU A 347 18.57 28.79 6.11
CA LEU A 347 18.01 28.56 7.44
C LEU A 347 18.55 27.30 8.15
N PRO A 348 18.76 26.13 7.51
CA PRO A 348 19.31 24.95 8.18
C PRO A 348 20.65 25.21 8.90
N GLY A 349 21.57 25.93 8.24
CA GLY A 349 22.85 26.31 8.84
C GLY A 349 22.68 27.27 10.02
N LEU A 350 21.79 28.25 9.88
CA LEU A 350 21.48 29.22 10.94
C LEU A 350 20.84 28.56 12.17
N LEU A 351 19.96 27.58 11.98
CA LEU A 351 19.32 26.81 13.05
C LEU A 351 20.35 25.98 13.83
N LYS A 352 21.32 25.37 13.13
CA LYS A 352 22.41 24.62 13.76
C LYS A 352 23.32 25.55 14.58
N GLN A 353 23.71 26.69 14.01
CA GLN A 353 24.53 27.70 14.70
C GLN A 353 23.84 28.27 15.95
N ALA A 354 22.51 28.37 15.92
CA ALA A 354 21.73 28.83 17.07
C ALA A 354 21.63 27.81 18.22
N GLY A 355 22.11 26.58 18.04
CA GLY A 355 22.15 25.55 19.09
C GLY A 355 20.78 24.94 19.43
N PHE A 356 19.81 25.00 18.52
CA PHE A 356 18.50 24.37 18.71
C PHE A 356 18.59 22.83 18.62
N ALA A 357 17.63 22.13 19.23
CA ALA A 357 17.49 20.70 19.09
C ALA A 357 16.94 20.38 17.69
N ILE A 358 17.74 19.72 16.86
CA ILE A 358 17.41 19.39 15.47
C ILE A 358 17.39 17.88 15.30
N LYS A 359 16.34 17.39 14.66
CA LYS A 359 16.22 16.03 14.15
C LYS A 359 15.79 16.08 12.69
N ARG A 360 15.94 14.98 11.97
CA ARG A 360 15.40 14.84 10.61
C ARG A 360 14.29 13.79 10.56
N ILE A 361 13.35 14.01 9.65
CA ILE A 361 12.26 13.10 9.32
C ILE A 361 12.21 12.91 7.81
N ARG A 362 12.19 11.67 7.34
CA ARG A 362 12.07 11.35 5.91
C ARG A 362 10.65 10.87 5.61
N THR A 363 9.97 11.51 4.68
CA THR A 363 8.60 11.14 4.27
C THR A 363 8.47 10.90 2.78
N PRO A 364 7.68 9.91 2.32
CA PRO A 364 7.42 9.74 0.89
C PRO A 364 6.78 10.98 0.27
N ARG A 365 7.35 11.50 -0.83
CA ARG A 365 6.79 12.63 -1.57
C ARG A 365 5.52 12.22 -2.30
N SER A 366 4.46 13.02 -2.13
CA SER A 366 3.22 12.88 -2.91
C SER A 366 3.19 13.69 -4.21
N ILE A 367 4.22 14.53 -4.47
CA ILE A 367 4.27 15.51 -5.57
C ILE A 367 5.26 15.10 -6.68
N GLY A 368 5.89 13.92 -6.58
CA GLY A 368 6.91 13.45 -7.54
C GLY A 368 6.46 13.32 -9.01
N SER A 369 5.16 13.46 -9.30
CA SER A 369 4.59 13.42 -10.65
C SER A 369 4.46 14.79 -11.34
N MET A 370 4.96 15.89 -10.75
CA MET A 370 4.83 17.23 -11.34
C MET A 370 6.04 17.55 -12.25
N ARG A 371 5.79 17.87 -13.53
CA ARG A 371 6.82 18.28 -14.50
C ARG A 371 7.60 19.48 -13.93
N GLY A 372 8.93 19.35 -13.84
CA GLY A 372 9.83 20.42 -13.37
C GLY A 372 10.23 20.33 -11.89
N VAL A 373 9.61 19.46 -11.09
CA VAL A 373 9.95 19.27 -9.66
C VAL A 373 10.80 18.00 -9.50
N GLY A 374 12.03 18.03 -10.01
CA GLY A 374 12.99 16.92 -9.84
C GLY A 374 13.34 16.64 -8.36
N GLY A 375 13.88 15.45 -8.08
CA GLY A 375 14.50 15.08 -6.79
C GLY A 375 14.13 13.68 -6.26
N PRO A 376 14.59 13.30 -5.05
CA PRO A 376 14.36 11.97 -4.45
C PRO A 376 12.88 11.63 -4.18
N THR A 377 12.54 10.34 -4.09
CA THR A 377 11.19 9.85 -3.72
C THR A 377 10.81 10.16 -2.27
N LEU A 378 11.81 10.45 -1.43
CA LEU A 378 11.67 10.90 -0.05
C LEU A 378 11.91 12.41 0.07
N LEU A 379 11.10 13.09 0.88
CA LEU A 379 11.33 14.44 1.35
C LEU A 379 11.97 14.35 2.73
N THR A 380 13.24 14.74 2.83
CA THR A 380 13.90 14.99 4.10
C THR A 380 13.46 16.35 4.63
N GLN A 381 12.91 16.38 5.83
CA GLN A 381 12.51 17.59 6.54
C GLN A 381 13.25 17.63 7.88
N LEU A 382 13.63 18.82 8.31
CA LEU A 382 14.14 19.08 9.64
C LEU A 382 12.97 19.30 10.59
N ILE A 383 13.08 18.71 11.78
CA ILE A 383 12.24 18.95 12.95
C ILE A 383 13.09 19.68 13.97
N VAL A 384 12.76 20.93 14.28
CA VAL A 384 13.60 21.80 15.10
C VAL A 384 12.81 22.36 16.29
N SER A 385 13.45 22.47 17.45
CA SER A 385 12.82 23.00 18.66
C SER A 385 13.82 23.63 19.63
N ASN A 386 13.33 24.51 20.51
CA ASN A 386 14.08 25.06 21.65
C ASN A 386 13.89 24.26 22.96
N TYR A 387 13.54 22.98 22.84
CA TYR A 387 13.43 22.03 23.95
C TYR A 387 13.90 20.65 23.51
N LYS A 388 14.12 19.74 24.46
CA LYS A 388 14.54 18.38 24.13
C LYS A 388 13.40 17.62 23.46
N LEU A 389 13.61 17.14 22.24
CA LEU A 389 12.70 16.22 21.57
C LEU A 389 12.81 14.84 22.23
N VAL A 390 11.69 14.35 22.79
CA VAL A 390 11.60 13.01 23.38
C VAL A 390 10.60 12.21 22.55
N GLU A 391 11.06 11.10 21.97
CA GLU A 391 10.17 10.16 21.31
C GLU A 391 9.41 9.33 22.34
N LYS A 392 8.10 9.19 22.15
CA LYS A 392 7.33 8.12 22.80
C LYS A 392 7.44 6.90 21.90
N THR A 393 8.43 6.03 22.11
CA THR A 393 8.66 4.85 21.28
C THR A 393 7.83 3.65 21.76
N ASP A 394 6.96 3.15 20.88
CA ASP A 394 6.23 1.89 21.05
C ASP A 394 6.92 0.71 20.31
N GLY A 395 8.25 0.72 20.23
CA GLY A 395 9.04 -0.45 19.79
C GLY A 395 9.26 -0.66 18.29
N GLU A 396 9.05 0.34 17.43
CA GLU A 396 9.59 0.35 16.05
C GLU A 396 10.71 1.41 15.92
N GLU A 397 11.53 1.31 14.87
CA GLU A 397 12.69 2.17 14.56
C GLU A 397 12.46 3.67 14.89
N PRO A 398 13.51 4.39 15.34
CA PRO A 398 13.39 5.79 15.72
C PRO A 398 12.81 6.63 14.58
N LEU A 399 11.75 7.35 14.93
CA LEU A 399 10.89 8.11 14.02
C LEU A 399 11.59 9.38 13.49
N LEU A 400 12.52 9.87 14.30
CA LEU A 400 13.38 11.03 14.15
C LEU A 400 14.84 10.57 14.21
N GLU A 401 15.58 10.84 13.15
CA GLU A 401 17.01 10.58 13.12
C GLU A 401 17.75 11.83 13.59
N ASP A 402 18.93 11.65 14.20
CA ASP A 402 19.86 12.75 14.40
C ASP A 402 20.28 13.34 13.04
N TRP A 403 20.50 14.65 13.03
CA TRP A 403 21.05 15.35 11.88
C TRP A 403 22.45 15.84 12.24
N ASP A 404 23.45 15.30 11.55
CA ASP A 404 24.87 15.67 11.68
C ASP A 404 25.17 17.09 11.16
N GLY A 405 24.21 17.71 10.47
CA GLY A 405 24.34 19.03 9.89
C GLY A 405 25.21 19.07 8.63
N GLN A 406 25.45 17.92 8.01
CA GLN A 406 25.75 17.90 6.60
C GLN A 406 24.45 18.11 5.83
N LEU A 407 24.50 19.05 4.90
CA LEU A 407 23.53 19.09 3.84
C LEU A 407 23.82 17.82 3.04
N ASP A 408 22.92 16.84 3.08
CA ASP A 408 22.89 15.76 2.10
C ASP A 408 22.72 16.48 0.75
N LEU A 409 23.74 17.11 0.15
CA LEU A 409 23.71 17.77 -1.15
C LEU A 409 24.99 17.42 -1.93
N ASP A 410 24.83 16.85 -3.12
CA ASP A 410 25.88 16.62 -4.10
C ASP A 410 26.57 17.94 -4.51
N ASP A 411 27.68 17.84 -5.24
CA ASP A 411 28.50 18.97 -5.70
C ASP A 411 27.74 20.01 -6.56
N ARG A 412 26.46 19.74 -6.91
CA ARG A 412 25.56 20.63 -7.65
C ARG A 412 24.47 21.24 -6.76
N GLY A 413 24.53 21.05 -5.44
CA GLY A 413 23.52 21.54 -4.49
C GLY A 413 22.20 20.77 -4.55
N GLN A 414 22.19 19.51 -5.00
CA GLN A 414 21.01 18.62 -4.98
C GLN A 414 21.15 17.51 -3.95
N PRO A 415 20.07 16.98 -3.35
CA PRO A 415 20.14 15.95 -2.32
C PRO A 415 21.20 14.86 -2.58
N GLU A 416 22.24 14.81 -1.76
CA GLU A 416 23.23 13.74 -1.73
C GLU A 416 22.48 12.48 -1.31
N THR A 417 22.38 11.56 -2.23
CA THR A 417 21.83 10.25 -1.95
C THR A 417 22.87 9.50 -1.12
N ASP A 418 22.59 9.30 0.17
CA ASP A 418 23.30 8.36 1.03
C ASP A 418 23.50 7.03 0.26
N PRO A 419 24.73 6.73 -0.19
CA PRO A 419 24.97 5.64 -1.15
C PRO A 419 24.67 4.26 -0.58
N GLU A 420 24.74 4.11 0.76
CA GLU A 420 24.46 2.86 1.47
C GLU A 420 22.96 2.68 1.78
N ARG A 421 22.22 3.77 2.04
CA ARG A 421 20.77 3.68 2.36
C ARG A 421 19.83 3.81 1.16
N ASP A 422 20.32 4.19 -0.01
CA ASP A 422 19.53 4.27 -1.25
C ASP A 422 19.03 2.90 -1.75
N LEU A 423 19.64 1.82 -1.28
CA LEU A 423 19.18 0.45 -1.51
C LEU A 423 17.80 0.22 -0.86
N ASP A 424 17.51 0.90 0.25
CA ASP A 424 16.40 0.52 1.11
C ASP A 424 15.06 1.17 0.70
N ARG A 425 15.04 2.38 0.10
CA ARG A 425 13.76 3.08 -0.17
C ARG A 425 13.72 4.03 -1.39
N GLY A 426 13.89 3.54 -2.62
CA GLY A 426 13.53 4.40 -3.75
C GLY A 426 13.43 3.80 -5.14
N ASP A 427 14.51 3.25 -5.69
CA ASP A 427 14.54 3.02 -7.13
C ASP A 427 15.38 1.79 -7.49
N VAL A 428 14.74 0.62 -7.52
CA VAL A 428 15.36 -0.55 -8.19
C VAL A 428 15.64 -0.22 -9.68
N ASP A 429 14.76 0.59 -10.28
CA ASP A 429 14.91 1.15 -11.63
C ASP A 429 16.15 2.02 -11.85
N LYS A 430 16.66 2.69 -10.79
CA LYS A 430 17.88 3.52 -10.89
C LYS A 430 19.14 2.77 -10.46
N ALA A 431 19.00 1.63 -9.77
CA ALA A 431 20.11 0.79 -9.36
C ALA A 431 20.58 -0.14 -10.49
N GLN A 432 19.66 -0.65 -11.32
CA GLN A 432 20.02 -1.49 -12.46
C GLN A 432 20.72 -0.70 -13.58
N ALA A 433 21.78 -1.25 -14.15
CA ALA A 433 22.58 -0.57 -15.16
C ALA A 433 21.80 -0.35 -16.47
N PHE A 434 20.98 -1.31 -16.88
CA PHE A 434 20.20 -1.29 -18.12
C PHE A 434 18.83 -1.95 -17.93
N GLY A 435 17.87 -1.66 -18.80
CA GLY A 435 16.55 -2.30 -18.79
C GLY A 435 16.56 -3.68 -19.46
N THR A 436 15.69 -4.58 -19.00
CA THR A 436 15.41 -5.87 -19.65
C THR A 436 13.91 -6.16 -19.64
N PHE A 437 13.42 -6.84 -20.68
CA PHE A 437 12.03 -7.28 -20.74
C PHE A 437 11.69 -8.20 -19.55
N GLY A 438 10.49 -8.04 -18.98
CA GLY A 438 10.00 -8.84 -17.84
C GLY A 438 10.76 -8.66 -16.52
N GLY A 439 11.73 -7.74 -16.44
CA GLY A 439 12.76 -7.75 -15.41
C GLY A 439 12.26 -7.71 -13.96
N SER A 440 13.00 -8.41 -13.09
CA SER A 440 12.72 -8.60 -11.66
C SER A 440 12.69 -7.33 -10.78
N HIS A 441 13.00 -6.16 -11.36
CA HIS A 441 13.01 -4.87 -10.66
C HIS A 441 11.68 -4.53 -9.97
N HIS A 442 10.55 -4.97 -10.53
CA HIS A 442 9.23 -4.69 -9.98
C HIS A 442 8.97 -5.33 -8.60
N TYR A 443 9.70 -6.39 -8.26
CA TYR A 443 9.49 -7.15 -7.02
C TYR A 443 10.78 -7.45 -6.23
N ALA A 444 11.96 -7.09 -6.73
CA ALA A 444 13.27 -7.30 -6.09
C ALA A 444 13.29 -6.94 -4.59
N LYS A 445 12.81 -5.74 -4.23
CA LYS A 445 12.76 -5.27 -2.82
C LYS A 445 11.89 -6.10 -1.89
N ARG A 446 10.90 -6.81 -2.44
CA ARG A 446 10.00 -7.67 -1.67
C ARG A 446 10.56 -9.08 -1.55
N ILE A 447 11.42 -9.48 -2.48
CA ILE A 447 12.10 -10.77 -2.48
C ILE A 447 13.37 -10.76 -1.63
N VAL A 448 14.18 -9.70 -1.66
CA VAL A 448 15.44 -9.62 -0.90
C VAL A 448 15.27 -9.94 0.60
N PRO A 449 14.25 -9.41 1.32
CA PRO A 449 14.03 -9.77 2.73
C PRO A 449 13.64 -11.24 2.98
N LEU A 450 13.25 -11.96 1.92
CA LEU A 450 12.89 -13.38 1.99
C LEU A 450 14.09 -14.29 1.70
N ILE A 451 15.21 -13.72 1.23
CA ILE A 451 16.42 -14.47 0.93
C ILE A 451 17.06 -14.92 2.26
N PRO A 452 17.26 -16.22 2.47
CA PRO A 452 17.91 -16.73 3.67
C PRO A 452 19.41 -16.45 3.64
N GLU A 453 20.08 -16.54 4.78
CA GLU A 453 21.54 -16.43 4.86
C GLU A 453 22.22 -17.44 3.92
N HIS A 454 23.24 -16.96 3.19
CA HIS A 454 23.97 -17.73 2.18
C HIS A 454 25.39 -17.15 1.97
N LYS A 455 26.32 -17.98 1.51
CA LYS A 455 27.69 -17.53 1.17
C LYS A 455 27.87 -17.32 -0.33
N THR A 456 27.20 -18.13 -1.15
CA THR A 456 27.25 -18.04 -2.61
C THR A 456 25.88 -17.60 -3.14
N TYR A 457 25.84 -16.54 -3.93
CA TYR A 457 24.64 -16.04 -4.60
C TYR A 457 24.75 -16.26 -6.12
N VAL A 458 23.70 -16.79 -6.74
CA VAL A 458 23.70 -17.09 -8.18
C VAL A 458 22.37 -16.67 -8.82
N GLU A 459 22.46 -15.92 -9.93
CA GLU A 459 21.32 -15.68 -10.84
C GLU A 459 21.61 -16.36 -12.18
N PRO A 460 21.06 -17.57 -12.45
CA PRO A 460 21.25 -18.28 -13.72
C PRO A 460 20.52 -17.67 -14.92
N PHE A 461 19.60 -16.74 -14.65
CA PHE A 461 18.87 -15.92 -15.62
C PHE A 461 19.06 -14.45 -15.23
N ALA A 462 20.29 -13.96 -15.37
CA ALA A 462 20.68 -12.69 -14.78
C ALA A 462 19.82 -11.51 -15.24
N GLY A 463 19.44 -11.43 -16.51
CA GLY A 463 18.71 -10.27 -17.03
C GLY A 463 19.39 -8.95 -16.65
N ALA A 464 18.67 -8.02 -16.01
CA ALA A 464 19.25 -6.78 -15.47
C ALA A 464 19.91 -6.92 -14.08
N ALA A 465 19.88 -8.11 -13.47
CA ALA A 465 20.40 -8.45 -12.14
C ALA A 465 19.83 -7.59 -10.99
N ALA A 466 18.53 -7.28 -11.07
CA ALA A 466 17.90 -6.32 -10.18
C ALA A 466 17.95 -6.72 -8.69
N LEU A 467 17.97 -8.02 -8.38
CA LEU A 467 18.12 -8.49 -7.00
C LEU A 467 19.56 -8.32 -6.51
N LEU A 468 20.57 -8.69 -7.31
CA LEU A 468 21.98 -8.48 -6.99
C LEU A 468 22.28 -7.03 -6.59
N TYR A 469 21.71 -6.07 -7.32
CA TYR A 469 21.90 -4.65 -7.03
C TYR A 469 21.25 -4.17 -5.73
N VAL A 470 20.27 -4.89 -5.18
CA VAL A 470 19.51 -4.49 -3.98
C VAL A 470 19.92 -5.26 -2.73
N LYS A 471 20.45 -6.50 -2.87
CA LYS A 471 20.93 -7.30 -1.74
C LYS A 471 22.31 -6.86 -1.27
N GLU A 472 22.58 -7.12 0.01
CA GLU A 472 23.92 -7.06 0.57
C GLU A 472 24.88 -8.03 -0.16
N PRO A 473 26.15 -7.66 -0.43
CA PRO A 473 27.11 -8.54 -1.11
C PRO A 473 27.32 -9.87 -0.39
N SER A 474 27.43 -10.96 -1.15
CA SER A 474 27.82 -12.28 -0.63
C SER A 474 29.31 -12.55 -0.84
N ALA A 475 29.87 -13.53 -0.12
CA ALA A 475 31.27 -13.92 -0.26
C ALA A 475 31.63 -14.37 -1.69
N LYS A 476 30.66 -14.94 -2.41
CA LYS A 476 30.79 -15.26 -3.84
C LYS A 476 29.48 -14.93 -4.56
N GLU A 477 29.56 -14.22 -5.66
CA GLU A 477 28.40 -13.86 -6.48
C GLU A 477 28.63 -14.20 -7.95
N VAL A 478 27.64 -14.83 -8.58
CA VAL A 478 27.71 -15.24 -9.98
C VAL A 478 26.44 -14.82 -10.72
N LEU A 479 26.61 -14.08 -11.81
CA LEU A 479 25.58 -13.84 -12.82
C LEU A 479 25.85 -14.77 -14.00
N ALA A 480 24.84 -15.50 -14.44
CA ALA A 480 24.88 -16.24 -15.69
C ALA A 480 23.66 -15.90 -16.53
N ASP A 481 23.84 -15.87 -17.83
CA ASP A 481 22.74 -15.72 -18.78
C ASP A 481 23.07 -16.47 -20.07
N TYR A 482 22.04 -16.92 -20.76
CA TYR A 482 22.15 -17.54 -22.09
C TYR A 482 22.16 -16.47 -23.19
N ASP A 483 21.57 -15.29 -22.95
CA ASP A 483 21.60 -14.17 -23.90
C ASP A 483 23.01 -13.53 -23.89
N ALA A 484 23.75 -13.73 -24.99
CA ALA A 484 25.07 -13.17 -25.20
C ALA A 484 25.12 -11.64 -25.08
N ASP A 485 24.05 -10.92 -25.42
CA ASP A 485 23.97 -9.46 -25.27
C ASP A 485 23.82 -9.07 -23.79
N VAL A 486 23.05 -9.81 -23.00
CA VAL A 486 22.95 -9.58 -21.54
C VAL A 486 24.31 -9.78 -20.88
N VAL A 487 25.01 -10.86 -21.22
CA VAL A 487 26.36 -11.13 -20.70
C VAL A 487 27.33 -10.03 -21.13
N PHE A 488 27.29 -9.63 -22.41
CA PHE A 488 28.12 -8.55 -22.93
C PHE A 488 27.87 -7.25 -22.15
N LEU A 489 26.61 -6.87 -21.90
CA LEU A 489 26.27 -5.68 -21.15
C LEU A 489 26.82 -5.71 -19.73
N HIS A 490 26.62 -6.81 -18.98
CA HIS A 490 27.18 -6.95 -17.62
C HIS A 490 28.70 -6.85 -17.61
N ARG A 491 29.39 -7.47 -18.57
CA ARG A 491 30.85 -7.40 -18.69
C ARG A 491 31.33 -5.99 -19.03
N ALA A 492 30.63 -5.30 -19.95
CA ALA A 492 30.94 -3.92 -20.33
C ALA A 492 30.72 -2.94 -19.16
N VAL A 493 29.64 -3.11 -18.39
CA VAL A 493 29.41 -2.33 -17.16
C VAL A 493 30.49 -2.64 -16.12
N LYS A 494 30.83 -3.91 -15.89
CA LYS A 494 31.88 -4.31 -14.95
C LYS A 494 33.25 -3.71 -15.32
N ALA A 495 33.54 -3.56 -16.61
CA ALA A 495 34.79 -2.98 -17.11
C ALA A 495 34.73 -1.45 -17.29
N MET A 496 33.68 -0.78 -16.83
CA MET A 496 33.50 0.66 -17.04
C MET A 496 34.51 1.48 -16.22
N THR A 497 35.17 2.44 -16.87
CA THR A 497 36.08 3.41 -16.24
C THR A 497 35.61 4.84 -16.47
N ALA A 498 36.19 5.80 -15.73
CA ALA A 498 35.87 7.22 -15.90
C ALA A 498 36.17 7.72 -17.32
N GLU A 499 37.28 7.27 -17.91
CA GLU A 499 37.67 7.58 -19.29
C GLU A 499 36.64 7.02 -20.28
N ARG A 500 36.17 5.78 -20.07
CA ARG A 500 35.14 5.18 -20.92
C ARG A 500 33.81 5.93 -20.81
N VAL A 501 33.43 6.37 -19.62
CA VAL A 501 32.23 7.21 -19.41
C VAL A 501 32.34 8.53 -20.15
N GLU A 502 33.52 9.15 -20.15
CA GLU A 502 33.75 10.40 -20.87
C GLU A 502 33.69 10.17 -22.39
N GLU A 503 34.29 9.09 -22.89
CA GLU A 503 34.16 8.68 -24.28
C GLU A 503 32.68 8.48 -24.69
N LEU A 504 31.88 7.79 -23.86
CA LEU A 504 30.47 7.58 -24.09
C LEU A 504 29.67 8.89 -24.18
N ARG A 505 30.02 9.89 -23.36
CA ARG A 505 29.38 11.21 -23.39
C ARG A 505 29.71 11.98 -24.67
N GLN A 506 30.96 11.89 -25.11
CA GLN A 506 31.45 12.62 -26.28
C GLN A 506 30.93 12.01 -27.59
N ARG A 507 30.87 10.67 -27.68
CA ARG A 507 30.50 9.95 -28.90
C ARG A 507 29.00 9.91 -29.17
N PHE A 508 28.14 9.96 -28.14
CA PHE A 508 26.72 9.61 -28.29
C PHE A 508 25.73 10.60 -27.67
N GLN A 509 24.52 10.62 -28.24
CA GLN A 509 23.41 11.44 -27.74
C GLN A 509 22.53 10.65 -26.76
N TRP A 510 22.64 10.98 -25.48
CA TRP A 510 21.93 10.25 -24.42
C TRP A 510 20.53 10.76 -24.10
N LYS A 511 20.06 11.79 -24.80
CA LYS A 511 18.66 12.26 -24.72
C LYS A 511 17.78 11.43 -25.65
N CYS A 512 16.76 10.79 -25.10
CA CYS A 512 15.78 10.03 -25.84
C CYS A 512 14.80 10.95 -26.59
N THR A 513 14.86 10.93 -27.91
CA THR A 513 13.88 11.49 -28.83
C THR A 513 13.51 10.39 -29.83
N GLU A 514 12.42 10.54 -30.58
CA GLU A 514 12.07 9.57 -31.63
C GLU A 514 13.24 9.39 -32.62
N GLN A 515 13.89 10.50 -32.99
CA GLN A 515 15.05 10.50 -33.90
C GLN A 515 16.28 9.82 -33.29
N SER A 516 16.66 10.16 -32.05
CA SER A 516 17.85 9.55 -31.43
C SER A 516 17.65 8.08 -31.11
N PHE A 517 16.43 7.68 -30.76
CA PHE A 517 16.05 6.29 -30.54
C PHE A 517 16.10 5.48 -31.83
N ALA A 518 15.50 5.96 -32.92
CA ALA A 518 15.60 5.30 -34.22
C ALA A 518 17.06 5.18 -34.68
N LYS A 519 17.85 6.25 -34.54
CA LYS A 519 19.28 6.24 -34.86
C LYS A 519 20.07 5.19 -34.05
N ALA A 520 19.79 5.03 -32.77
CA ALA A 520 20.44 4.03 -31.93
C ALA A 520 19.97 2.60 -32.27
N ARG A 521 18.67 2.39 -32.48
CA ARG A 521 18.08 1.10 -32.85
C ARG A 521 18.65 0.56 -34.17
N ASP A 522 18.68 1.43 -35.18
CA ASP A 522 19.08 1.08 -36.56
C ASP A 522 20.60 1.15 -36.77
N MET A 523 21.37 1.46 -35.72
CA MET A 523 22.84 1.50 -35.78
C MET A 523 23.41 0.09 -35.99
N GLU A 524 24.38 -0.04 -36.89
CA GLU A 524 25.29 -1.19 -36.97
C GLU A 524 26.57 -0.88 -36.17
N PRO A 525 26.79 -1.50 -35.00
CA PRO A 525 27.94 -1.18 -34.17
C PRO A 525 29.26 -1.60 -34.82
N LYS A 526 30.25 -0.70 -34.81
CA LYS A 526 31.60 -0.95 -35.35
C LYS A 526 32.61 -1.38 -34.27
N ASP A 527 32.31 -1.08 -33.02
CA ASP A 527 33.12 -1.43 -31.86
C ASP A 527 32.23 -1.75 -30.65
N ASP A 528 32.84 -2.24 -29.58
CA ASP A 528 32.13 -2.60 -28.35
C ASP A 528 31.47 -1.38 -27.67
N VAL A 529 31.96 -0.17 -27.92
CA VAL A 529 31.44 1.07 -27.34
C VAL A 529 30.11 1.45 -27.98
N GLU A 530 30.03 1.36 -29.31
CA GLU A 530 28.78 1.49 -30.08
C GLU A 530 27.81 0.36 -29.75
N ARG A 531 28.31 -0.87 -29.58
CA ARG A 531 27.46 -2.01 -29.22
C ARG A 531 26.84 -1.80 -27.84
N PHE A 532 27.64 -1.37 -26.87
CA PHE A 532 27.16 -1.02 -25.53
C PHE A 532 26.12 0.11 -25.57
N TYR A 533 26.43 1.21 -26.26
CA TYR A 533 25.51 2.33 -26.39
C TYR A 533 24.18 1.90 -27.02
N LYS A 534 24.21 1.20 -28.17
CA LYS A 534 23.01 0.68 -28.84
C LYS A 534 22.16 -0.15 -27.88
N LEU A 535 22.77 -1.16 -27.26
CA LEU A 535 22.03 -2.11 -26.42
C LEU A 535 21.43 -1.43 -25.20
N VAL A 536 22.21 -0.64 -24.44
CA VAL A 536 21.67 0.02 -23.23
C VAL A 536 20.67 1.09 -23.59
N PHE A 537 20.94 1.92 -24.61
CA PHE A 537 20.05 3.01 -24.97
C PHE A 537 18.71 2.48 -25.48
N VAL A 538 18.72 1.48 -26.36
CA VAL A 538 17.49 0.87 -26.88
C VAL A 538 16.74 0.15 -25.76
N ARG A 539 17.38 -0.79 -25.04
CA ARG A 539 16.68 -1.58 -24.01
C ARG A 539 16.14 -0.72 -22.85
N THR A 540 16.81 0.38 -22.51
CA THR A 540 16.35 1.29 -21.44
C THR A 540 15.15 2.16 -21.85
N HIS A 541 15.08 2.58 -23.12
CA HIS A 541 14.04 3.52 -23.57
C HIS A 541 12.95 2.88 -24.44
N ALA A 542 13.14 1.64 -24.89
CA ALA A 542 12.14 0.88 -25.62
C ALA A 542 10.94 0.59 -24.73
N ARG A 543 9.76 0.53 -25.35
CA ARG A 543 8.57 0.05 -24.66
C ARG A 543 8.77 -1.38 -24.15
N ASP A 544 8.39 -1.60 -22.89
CA ASP A 544 8.56 -2.86 -22.16
C ASP A 544 10.02 -3.37 -22.10
N CYS A 545 11.01 -2.50 -22.36
CA CYS A 545 12.42 -2.85 -22.47
C CYS A 545 12.72 -3.95 -23.50
N ARG A 546 11.92 -4.04 -24.58
CA ARG A 546 12.10 -5.07 -25.60
C ARG A 546 13.44 -4.92 -26.34
N PRO A 547 14.18 -6.02 -26.57
CA PRO A 547 15.44 -5.99 -27.30
C PRO A 547 15.32 -5.52 -28.76
N ASP A 548 14.19 -5.80 -29.41
CA ASP A 548 13.91 -5.40 -30.80
C ASP A 548 13.73 -3.88 -30.97
N GLY A 549 13.46 -3.16 -29.87
CA GLY A 549 13.32 -1.71 -29.86
C GLY A 549 12.18 -1.21 -30.76
N THR A 550 11.04 -1.91 -30.85
CA THR A 550 9.97 -1.57 -31.82
C THR A 550 9.62 -0.07 -31.83
N HIS A 551 9.38 0.51 -30.63
CA HIS A 551 9.13 1.94 -30.44
C HIS A 551 9.67 2.44 -29.08
N PRO A 552 10.08 3.72 -28.95
CA PRO A 552 10.40 4.30 -27.66
C PRO A 552 9.13 4.40 -26.80
N ALA A 553 9.27 4.19 -25.50
CA ALA A 553 8.15 4.37 -24.58
C ALA A 553 7.84 5.87 -24.43
N LYS A 554 6.54 6.24 -24.45
CA LYS A 554 6.11 7.65 -24.40
C LYS A 554 6.59 8.39 -23.15
N ASN A 555 6.74 7.69 -22.02
CA ASN A 555 7.25 8.22 -20.76
C ASN A 555 8.77 8.46 -20.77
N HIS A 556 9.51 7.83 -21.69
CA HIS A 556 10.95 8.02 -21.87
C HIS A 556 11.30 9.11 -22.89
N LEU A 557 10.34 9.59 -23.68
CA LEU A 557 10.58 10.71 -24.60
C LEU A 557 10.95 11.98 -23.82
N GLY A 558 12.13 12.51 -24.13
CA GLY A 558 12.72 13.68 -23.47
C GLY A 558 13.59 13.35 -22.26
N SER A 559 13.66 12.10 -21.80
CA SER A 559 14.58 11.70 -20.73
C SER A 559 16.02 11.64 -21.23
N THR A 560 16.98 11.88 -20.33
CA THR A 560 18.40 11.74 -20.61
C THR A 560 19.01 10.71 -19.67
N THR A 561 19.75 9.75 -20.21
CA THR A 561 20.54 8.81 -19.41
C THR A 561 21.91 9.43 -19.12
N ASN A 562 22.32 9.52 -17.85
CA ASN A 562 23.68 9.95 -17.51
C ASN A 562 24.62 8.73 -17.49
N PRO A 563 25.65 8.64 -18.36
CA PRO A 563 26.57 7.50 -18.39
C PRO A 563 27.37 7.31 -17.10
N GLU A 564 27.50 8.35 -16.28
CA GLU A 564 28.16 8.32 -14.96
C GLU A 564 27.58 7.24 -14.03
N LYS A 565 26.30 6.89 -14.19
CA LYS A 565 25.64 5.83 -13.41
C LYS A 565 26.34 4.47 -13.54
N TYR A 566 27.04 4.22 -14.65
CA TYR A 566 27.71 2.95 -14.91
C TYR A 566 28.96 2.74 -14.03
N LEU A 567 29.58 3.81 -13.50
CA LEU A 567 30.72 3.68 -12.59
C LEU A 567 30.32 3.04 -11.27
N ARG A 568 29.16 3.44 -10.73
CA ARG A 568 28.59 2.83 -9.52
C ARG A 568 28.26 1.36 -9.76
N ALA A 569 27.67 1.06 -10.92
CA ALA A 569 27.36 -0.31 -11.29
C ALA A 569 28.63 -1.17 -11.50
N ALA A 570 29.71 -0.58 -12.02
CA ALA A 570 31.00 -1.23 -12.16
C ALA A 570 31.59 -1.61 -10.80
N ASP A 571 31.57 -0.69 -9.83
CA ASP A 571 32.06 -0.98 -8.47
C ASP A 571 31.25 -2.10 -7.80
N ARG A 572 29.92 -2.13 -7.97
CA ARG A 572 29.07 -3.22 -7.45
C ARG A 572 29.41 -4.58 -8.10
N LEU A 573 29.82 -4.59 -9.37
CA LEU A 573 30.10 -5.81 -10.13
C LEU A 573 31.56 -6.27 -10.05
N LYS A 574 32.46 -5.52 -9.40
CA LYS A 574 33.91 -5.79 -9.42
C LYS A 574 34.27 -7.23 -9.01
N ASP A 575 33.59 -7.75 -7.99
CA ASP A 575 33.83 -9.11 -7.46
C ASP A 575 32.84 -10.17 -7.99
N VAL A 576 31.94 -9.78 -8.90
CA VAL A 576 30.89 -10.65 -9.44
C VAL A 576 31.42 -11.43 -10.65
N SER A 577 31.27 -12.76 -10.65
CA SER A 577 31.60 -13.59 -11.82
C SER A 577 30.48 -13.55 -12.85
N ILE A 578 30.79 -13.35 -14.14
CA ILE A 578 29.79 -13.23 -15.20
C ILE A 578 30.01 -14.31 -16.27
N LEU A 579 29.05 -15.25 -16.38
CA LEU A 579 29.12 -16.42 -17.25
C LEU A 579 28.14 -16.32 -18.42
N HIS A 580 28.58 -16.72 -19.62
CA HIS A 580 27.69 -17.00 -20.75
C HIS A 580 27.38 -18.48 -20.74
N GLN A 581 26.26 -18.86 -20.14
CA GLN A 581 26.00 -20.24 -19.80
C GLN A 581 24.51 -20.50 -19.56
N ASP A 582 24.05 -21.67 -20.03
CA ASP A 582 22.72 -22.19 -19.73
C ASP A 582 22.52 -22.43 -18.21
N TYR A 583 21.29 -22.22 -17.75
CA TYR A 583 20.96 -22.30 -16.32
C TYR A 583 21.22 -23.69 -15.73
N ARG A 584 21.02 -24.78 -16.49
CA ARG A 584 21.21 -26.15 -15.98
C ARG A 584 22.68 -26.42 -15.68
N LYS A 585 23.54 -26.03 -16.62
CA LYS A 585 25.00 -26.13 -16.43
C LYS A 585 25.47 -25.23 -15.29
N THR A 586 24.91 -24.02 -15.17
CA THR A 586 25.20 -23.07 -14.08
C THR A 586 24.84 -23.65 -12.71
N ILE A 587 23.64 -24.21 -12.57
CA ILE A 587 23.18 -24.88 -11.36
C ILE A 587 24.09 -26.07 -11.05
N ALA A 588 24.31 -26.98 -12.01
CA ALA A 588 25.14 -28.17 -11.81
C ALA A 588 26.57 -27.84 -11.33
N GLN A 589 27.13 -26.70 -11.76
CA GLN A 589 28.47 -26.27 -11.41
C GLN A 589 28.57 -25.56 -10.05
N LEU A 590 27.52 -24.84 -9.63
CA LEU A 590 27.56 -23.92 -8.49
C LEU A 590 26.69 -24.36 -7.30
N ASP A 591 25.89 -25.41 -7.48
CA ASP A 591 25.01 -25.93 -6.43
C ASP A 591 25.80 -26.50 -5.25
N GLY A 592 25.31 -26.20 -4.06
CA GLY A 592 25.95 -26.52 -2.79
C GLY A 592 25.10 -26.05 -1.61
N PRO A 593 25.38 -26.55 -0.40
CA PRO A 593 24.53 -26.28 0.78
C PRO A 593 24.50 -24.81 1.19
N ASP A 594 25.54 -24.03 0.86
CA ASP A 594 25.67 -22.60 1.17
C ASP A 594 25.31 -21.70 -0.03
N THR A 595 24.77 -22.28 -1.11
CA THR A 595 24.39 -21.55 -2.34
C THR A 595 22.91 -21.16 -2.32
N PHE A 596 22.64 -19.90 -2.68
CA PHE A 596 21.31 -19.39 -2.97
C PHE A 596 21.15 -19.08 -4.45
N PHE A 597 20.09 -19.59 -5.07
CA PHE A 597 19.72 -19.32 -6.45
C PHE A 597 18.47 -18.44 -6.54
N PHE A 598 18.54 -17.38 -7.34
CA PHE A 598 17.35 -16.67 -7.80
C PHE A 598 17.12 -16.97 -9.29
N LEU A 599 15.93 -17.48 -9.63
CA LEU A 599 15.61 -17.94 -10.98
C LEU A 599 14.38 -17.23 -11.53
N ASP A 600 14.57 -16.39 -12.54
CA ASP A 600 13.52 -15.65 -13.25
C ASP A 600 13.64 -15.92 -14.76
N PRO A 601 13.25 -17.12 -15.22
CA PRO A 601 13.41 -17.53 -16.60
C PRO A 601 12.48 -16.79 -17.56
N PRO A 602 12.75 -16.81 -18.88
CA PRO A 602 11.75 -16.44 -19.88
C PRO A 602 10.63 -17.49 -19.91
N TYR A 603 9.41 -17.15 -19.46
CA TYR A 603 8.31 -18.10 -19.35
C TYR A 603 7.21 -17.96 -20.44
N PRO A 604 6.52 -19.07 -20.80
CA PRO A 604 5.51 -19.09 -21.86
C PRO A 604 4.35 -18.11 -21.66
N GLY A 605 3.88 -17.53 -22.77
CA GLY A 605 2.68 -16.68 -22.83
C GLY A 605 2.92 -15.19 -22.61
N GLU A 606 4.01 -14.80 -21.96
CA GLU A 606 4.35 -13.39 -21.69
C GLU A 606 5.65 -12.94 -22.35
N TRP A 607 6.59 -13.86 -22.62
CA TRP A 607 7.85 -13.50 -23.27
C TRP A 607 7.64 -13.03 -24.72
N PHE A 608 8.43 -12.02 -25.12
CA PHE A 608 8.30 -11.42 -26.46
C PHE A 608 8.73 -12.37 -27.58
N ASP A 609 9.71 -13.24 -27.30
CA ASP A 609 10.18 -14.30 -28.19
C ASP A 609 9.61 -15.64 -27.72
N LYS A 610 8.62 -16.16 -28.46
CA LYS A 610 7.94 -17.39 -28.05
C LYS A 610 8.82 -18.63 -28.15
N ASP A 611 9.89 -18.58 -28.93
CA ASP A 611 10.79 -19.71 -29.16
C ASP A 611 11.94 -19.74 -28.14
N ALA A 612 12.13 -18.65 -27.38
CA ALA A 612 13.17 -18.50 -26.37
C ALA A 612 12.66 -18.72 -24.92
N VAL A 613 11.51 -19.37 -24.75
CA VAL A 613 10.95 -19.68 -23.41
C VAL A 613 11.48 -21.00 -22.88
N ILE A 614 11.50 -21.15 -21.55
CA ILE A 614 11.87 -22.40 -20.91
C ILE A 614 10.83 -23.51 -21.17
N ASP A 615 11.31 -24.75 -21.22
CA ASP A 615 10.49 -25.94 -21.02
C ASP A 615 10.13 -26.05 -19.53
N LEU A 616 8.84 -26.02 -19.22
CA LEU A 616 8.35 -25.97 -17.83
C LEU A 616 8.66 -27.25 -17.06
N ASP A 617 8.53 -28.41 -17.70
CA ASP A 617 8.76 -29.71 -17.06
C ASP A 617 10.24 -29.91 -16.76
N GLU A 618 11.10 -29.55 -17.71
CA GLU A 618 12.55 -29.61 -17.53
C GLU A 618 13.04 -28.61 -16.48
N PHE A 619 12.46 -27.40 -16.46
CA PHE A 619 12.75 -26.40 -15.45
C PHE A 619 12.35 -26.90 -14.05
N ALA A 620 11.13 -27.42 -13.89
CA ALA A 620 10.65 -27.99 -12.64
C ALA A 620 11.49 -29.21 -12.20
N ALA A 621 11.90 -30.08 -13.14
CA ALA A 621 12.81 -31.18 -12.87
C ALA A 621 14.17 -30.68 -12.39
N THR A 622 14.71 -29.64 -13.02
CA THR A 622 16.00 -29.04 -12.62
C THR A 622 15.91 -28.46 -11.21
N LEU A 623 14.84 -27.72 -10.87
CA LEU A 623 14.64 -27.15 -9.54
C LEU A 623 14.62 -28.22 -8.43
N LYS A 624 14.06 -29.40 -8.70
CA LYS A 624 14.04 -30.53 -7.75
C LYS A 624 15.43 -31.09 -7.44
N THR A 625 16.42 -30.86 -8.30
CA THR A 625 17.79 -31.34 -8.09
C THR A 625 18.64 -30.42 -7.21
N ILE A 626 18.21 -29.17 -6.98
CA ILE A 626 18.98 -28.15 -6.27
C ILE A 626 19.10 -28.52 -4.78
N LYS A 627 20.34 -28.69 -4.30
CA LYS A 627 20.69 -28.96 -2.89
C LYS A 627 20.74 -27.68 -2.07
N GLY A 628 21.12 -26.56 -2.69
CA GLY A 628 21.09 -25.23 -2.09
C GLY A 628 19.68 -24.70 -1.88
N ARG A 629 19.56 -23.41 -1.57
CA ARG A 629 18.25 -22.74 -1.41
C ARG A 629 17.90 -21.98 -2.68
N PHE A 630 16.62 -21.88 -3.03
CA PHE A 630 16.22 -21.08 -4.19
C PHE A 630 14.89 -20.37 -4.03
N ILE A 631 14.74 -19.28 -4.79
CA ILE A 631 13.44 -18.70 -5.15
C ILE A 631 13.36 -18.69 -6.68
N ALA A 632 12.32 -19.30 -7.23
CA ALA A 632 12.00 -19.28 -8.66
C ALA A 632 10.71 -18.49 -8.91
N VAL A 633 10.60 -17.82 -10.07
CA VAL A 633 9.48 -16.95 -10.44
C VAL A 633 8.88 -17.38 -11.77
N LEU A 634 7.55 -17.39 -11.87
CA LEU A 634 6.79 -17.58 -13.11
C LEU A 634 5.53 -16.69 -13.10
N ASN A 635 4.85 -16.60 -14.24
CA ASN A 635 3.49 -16.06 -14.28
C ASN A 635 2.49 -16.95 -13.55
N ASP A 636 1.43 -16.34 -13.00
CA ASP A 636 0.40 -17.01 -12.20
C ASP A 636 -0.63 -17.72 -13.09
N SER A 637 -0.20 -18.82 -13.71
CA SER A 637 -1.02 -19.71 -14.53
C SER A 637 -1.31 -21.02 -13.79
N PRO A 638 -2.46 -21.70 -14.05
CA PRO A 638 -2.76 -23.00 -13.43
C PRO A 638 -1.66 -24.05 -13.66
N GLU A 639 -1.07 -24.06 -14.84
CA GLU A 639 0.02 -24.95 -15.25
C GLU A 639 1.29 -24.71 -14.41
N ASN A 640 1.72 -23.46 -14.28
CA ASN A 640 2.88 -23.10 -13.45
C ASN A 640 2.63 -23.36 -11.96
N VAL A 641 1.40 -23.13 -11.48
CA VAL A 641 0.99 -23.50 -10.11
C VAL A 641 1.13 -25.01 -9.92
N ALA A 642 0.63 -25.82 -10.86
CA ALA A 642 0.76 -27.27 -10.79
C ALA A 642 2.23 -27.71 -10.79
N ALA A 643 3.05 -27.18 -11.70
CA ALA A 643 4.47 -27.48 -11.77
C ALA A 643 5.20 -27.11 -10.47
N PHE A 644 5.03 -25.88 -9.98
CA PHE A 644 5.68 -25.39 -8.76
C PHE A 644 5.21 -26.10 -7.48
N LYS A 645 3.95 -26.57 -7.42
CA LYS A 645 3.47 -27.41 -6.31
C LYS A 645 4.28 -28.70 -6.17
N THR A 646 4.80 -29.25 -7.26
CA THR A 646 5.65 -30.46 -7.21
C THR A 646 7.08 -30.18 -6.75
N VAL A 647 7.49 -28.91 -6.74
CA VAL A 647 8.88 -28.48 -6.52
C VAL A 647 9.09 -27.99 -5.08
N GLY A 648 8.18 -27.16 -4.58
CA GLY A 648 8.38 -26.52 -3.28
C GLY A 648 7.17 -25.75 -2.77
N ARG A 649 7.43 -24.84 -1.84
CA ARG A 649 6.41 -23.97 -1.24
C ARG A 649 6.14 -22.80 -2.16
N ILE A 650 4.88 -22.60 -2.50
CA ILE A 650 4.46 -21.55 -3.42
C ILE A 650 3.81 -20.37 -2.72
N PHE A 651 4.03 -19.17 -3.26
CA PHE A 651 3.42 -17.93 -2.78
C PHE A 651 3.24 -16.94 -3.93
N ARG A 652 2.34 -15.98 -3.75
CA ARG A 652 2.08 -14.92 -4.74
C ARG A 652 2.48 -13.54 -4.27
N LEU A 653 2.90 -12.69 -5.20
CA LEU A 653 3.02 -11.26 -5.00
C LEU A 653 2.28 -10.49 -6.10
N LYS A 654 1.48 -9.51 -5.70
CA LYS A 654 0.85 -8.57 -6.64
C LYS A 654 1.85 -7.51 -7.05
N VAL A 655 2.13 -7.39 -8.34
CA VAL A 655 3.13 -6.52 -8.92
C VAL A 655 2.46 -5.45 -9.78
N HIS A 656 3.00 -4.24 -9.74
CA HIS A 656 2.56 -3.13 -10.59
C HIS A 656 3.45 -3.08 -11.83
N GLU A 657 2.91 -3.47 -12.97
CA GLU A 657 3.66 -3.55 -14.23
C GLU A 657 3.12 -2.56 -15.26
N ALA A 658 3.96 -2.14 -16.19
CA ALA A 658 3.55 -1.27 -17.28
C ALA A 658 2.62 -2.04 -18.25
N SER A 659 1.44 -1.50 -18.53
CA SER A 659 0.52 -2.07 -19.51
C SER A 659 0.85 -1.59 -20.92
N GLY A 660 0.71 -2.48 -21.90
CA GLY A 660 0.92 -2.16 -23.32
C GLY A 660 0.01 -1.08 -23.90
N THR A 661 -1.05 -0.68 -23.22
CA THR A 661 -1.96 0.39 -23.67
C THR A 661 -1.72 1.73 -22.98
N GLY A 662 -0.72 1.83 -22.10
CA GLY A 662 -0.47 2.99 -21.25
C GLY A 662 -1.30 2.94 -19.97
N GLY A 663 -0.63 2.80 -18.83
CA GLY A 663 -1.23 2.61 -17.50
C GLY A 663 -0.50 1.50 -16.72
N ALA A 664 -0.63 1.48 -15.39
CA ALA A 664 -0.09 0.38 -14.58
C ALA A 664 -1.13 -0.74 -14.44
N LYS A 665 -0.81 -1.97 -14.87
CA LYS A 665 -1.60 -3.18 -14.63
C LYS A 665 -1.16 -3.80 -13.31
N LYS A 666 -2.11 -4.28 -12.51
CA LYS A 666 -1.80 -5.13 -11.34
C LYS A 666 -1.80 -6.57 -11.82
N GLU A 667 -0.61 -7.15 -11.93
CA GLU A 667 -0.36 -8.55 -12.29
C GLU A 667 -0.05 -9.35 -11.01
N SER A 668 -0.35 -10.64 -11.01
CA SER A 668 0.04 -11.56 -9.92
C SER A 668 1.23 -12.38 -10.42
N ARG A 669 2.32 -12.42 -9.63
CA ARG A 669 3.50 -13.25 -9.92
C ARG A 669 3.53 -14.43 -8.95
N LEU A 670 3.81 -15.61 -9.48
CA LEU A 670 3.89 -16.86 -8.75
C LEU A 670 5.36 -17.15 -8.42
N PHE A 671 5.63 -17.44 -7.15
CA PHE A 671 6.96 -17.77 -6.66
C PHE A 671 6.97 -19.17 -6.06
N CYS A 672 8.11 -19.86 -6.18
CA CYS A 672 8.36 -21.14 -5.52
C CYS A 672 9.69 -21.11 -4.78
N ALA A 673 9.70 -21.57 -3.53
CA ALA A 673 10.89 -21.72 -2.72
C ALA A 673 10.99 -23.12 -2.12
N ASN A 674 12.20 -23.69 -2.05
CA ASN A 674 12.44 -24.98 -1.37
C ASN A 674 12.69 -24.85 0.14
N PHE A 675 12.55 -23.65 0.71
CA PHE A 675 12.69 -23.38 2.15
C PHE A 675 11.46 -22.67 2.70
N LYS A 676 11.35 -22.60 4.03
CA LYS A 676 10.26 -21.88 4.70
C LYS A 676 10.45 -20.37 4.55
N VAL A 677 9.55 -19.74 3.82
CA VAL A 677 9.50 -18.28 3.65
C VAL A 677 8.80 -17.65 4.87
N ALA A 678 9.33 -16.53 5.38
CA ALA A 678 8.71 -15.81 6.51
C ALA A 678 7.41 -15.12 6.09
N LYS A 679 6.41 -15.04 6.99
CA LYS A 679 5.12 -14.39 6.70
C LYS A 679 5.30 -12.86 6.63
N ALA A 680 5.34 -12.32 5.41
CA ALA A 680 5.13 -10.90 5.15
C ALA A 680 3.63 -10.60 4.98
N ASN A 681 3.17 -9.43 5.43
CA ASN A 681 1.75 -9.02 5.51
C ASN A 681 0.97 -9.02 4.17
N GLU A 682 1.61 -9.33 3.04
CA GLU A 682 1.03 -9.28 1.69
C GLU A 682 1.25 -10.58 0.88
N LEU A 683 1.80 -11.63 1.50
CA LEU A 683 1.97 -12.93 0.86
C LEU A 683 0.67 -13.74 0.94
N GLU A 684 0.19 -14.19 -0.21
CA GLU A 684 -0.89 -15.18 -0.27
C GLU A 684 -0.26 -16.58 -0.40
N GLU A 685 -0.29 -17.35 0.70
CA GLU A 685 0.10 -18.77 0.69
C GLU A 685 -1.03 -19.59 0.05
N LEU A 686 -0.68 -20.42 -0.93
CA LEU A 686 -1.64 -21.30 -1.59
C LEU A 686 -1.78 -22.62 -0.82
N PRO A 687 -3.01 -23.07 -0.51
CA PRO A 687 -3.22 -24.38 0.10
C PRO A 687 -2.77 -25.51 -0.84
N ALA A 688 -2.28 -26.58 -0.23
CA ALA A 688 -1.72 -27.74 -0.94
C ALA A 688 -2.76 -28.47 -1.79
N GLU A 689 -4.03 -28.46 -1.40
CA GLU A 689 -5.07 -29.28 -2.01
C GLU A 689 -5.65 -28.65 -3.28
N VAL A 690 -5.84 -29.47 -4.31
CA VAL A 690 -6.51 -29.12 -5.56
C VAL A 690 -7.89 -29.78 -5.52
N PHE A 691 -8.95 -28.98 -5.64
CA PHE A 691 -10.24 -29.51 -6.06
C PHE A 691 -10.22 -29.57 -7.59
N CYS A 692 -10.21 -30.78 -8.15
CA CYS A 692 -10.25 -31.02 -9.59
C CYS A 692 -11.55 -31.76 -9.89
N LYS A 693 -12.54 -31.08 -10.47
CA LYS A 693 -13.80 -31.70 -10.93
C LYS A 693 -13.67 -31.94 -12.45
N SER A 694 -13.60 -33.20 -12.87
CA SER A 694 -13.73 -33.57 -14.29
C SER A 694 -15.21 -33.60 -14.65
N ILE A 695 -15.63 -32.75 -15.57
CA ILE A 695 -16.97 -32.83 -16.18
C ILE A 695 -16.84 -33.77 -17.38
N PRO A 696 -17.61 -34.86 -17.52
CA PRO A 696 -17.45 -35.79 -18.64
C PRO A 696 -18.05 -35.25 -19.96
N LEU A 697 -17.38 -35.49 -21.09
CA LEU A 697 -17.96 -35.35 -22.43
C LEU A 697 -18.92 -36.52 -22.67
N ILE A 698 -20.14 -36.23 -23.14
CA ILE A 698 -21.25 -37.19 -23.13
C ILE A 698 -21.31 -38.07 -24.41
N LYS A 699 -20.44 -37.87 -25.42
CA LYS A 699 -20.22 -38.80 -26.55
C LYS A 699 -19.10 -38.32 -27.49
N GLY A 700 -18.39 -39.28 -28.12
CA GLY A 700 -17.36 -39.00 -29.12
C GLY A 700 -16.51 -40.21 -29.57
N ILE A 701 -17.05 -41.43 -29.63
CA ILE A 701 -16.30 -42.61 -30.13
C ILE A 701 -17.22 -43.49 -31.00
N ASP A 702 -17.56 -43.01 -32.20
CA ASP A 702 -18.20 -43.78 -33.27
C ASP A 702 -17.28 -43.75 -34.51
N PRO A 703 -17.01 -44.88 -35.20
CA PRO A 703 -16.19 -44.93 -36.40
C PRO A 703 -16.71 -44.13 -37.63
N ASN A 704 -17.93 -43.57 -37.58
CA ASN A 704 -18.42 -42.58 -38.57
C ASN A 704 -18.14 -41.11 -38.21
N ASP A 705 -17.47 -40.89 -37.07
CA ASP A 705 -16.90 -39.66 -36.53
C ASP A 705 -17.28 -38.31 -37.20
N GLU A 706 -18.47 -37.81 -36.86
CA GLU A 706 -18.90 -36.46 -37.21
C GLU A 706 -18.17 -35.34 -36.42
N ARG A 707 -17.15 -35.71 -35.62
CA ARG A 707 -16.41 -34.83 -34.69
C ARG A 707 -17.32 -34.01 -33.78
N PHE A 708 -18.42 -34.66 -33.37
CA PHE A 708 -19.48 -34.09 -32.58
C PHE A 708 -19.19 -34.31 -31.09
N VAL A 709 -19.23 -33.23 -30.31
CA VAL A 709 -19.04 -33.26 -28.86
C VAL A 709 -20.21 -32.58 -28.18
N LEU A 710 -20.86 -33.29 -27.27
CA LEU A 710 -21.89 -32.77 -26.37
C LEU A 710 -21.37 -32.78 -24.94
N GLY A 711 -21.57 -31.69 -24.21
CA GLY A 711 -21.15 -31.61 -22.81
C GLY A 711 -21.97 -30.61 -22.00
N ILE A 712 -21.89 -30.78 -20.69
CA ILE A 712 -22.50 -29.87 -19.71
C ILE A 712 -21.59 -28.65 -19.54
N VAL A 713 -22.17 -27.45 -19.61
CA VAL A 713 -21.47 -26.19 -19.32
C VAL A 713 -21.68 -25.78 -17.88
N LEU A 714 -22.94 -25.81 -17.41
CA LEU A 714 -23.35 -25.53 -16.03
C LEU A 714 -24.59 -26.34 -15.68
N GLU A 715 -24.60 -26.90 -14.48
CA GLU A 715 -25.72 -27.66 -13.91
C GLU A 715 -26.30 -26.92 -12.69
N PRO A 716 -27.64 -26.81 -12.55
CA PRO A 716 -28.23 -26.08 -11.44
C PRO A 716 -27.97 -26.78 -10.11
N GLU A 717 -27.73 -25.96 -9.07
CA GLU A 717 -27.59 -26.43 -7.68
C GLU A 717 -26.41 -27.39 -7.46
N GLU A 718 -25.51 -27.49 -8.44
CA GLU A 718 -24.27 -28.25 -8.38
C GLU A 718 -23.07 -27.32 -8.19
N VAL A 719 -22.14 -27.73 -7.32
CA VAL A 719 -20.88 -27.01 -7.10
C VAL A 719 -19.98 -27.22 -8.32
N ASP A 720 -19.58 -26.11 -8.95
CA ASP A 720 -18.65 -26.09 -10.09
C ASP A 720 -17.18 -26.27 -9.65
N ALA A 721 -16.26 -26.27 -10.63
CA ALA A 721 -14.82 -26.41 -10.36
C ALA A 721 -14.23 -25.20 -9.59
N GLN A 722 -14.94 -24.07 -9.52
CA GLN A 722 -14.55 -22.87 -8.79
C GLN A 722 -15.23 -22.72 -7.42
N GLY A 723 -15.98 -23.75 -7.00
CA GLY A 723 -16.71 -23.79 -5.72
C GLY A 723 -17.98 -22.95 -5.71
N ASP A 724 -18.51 -22.56 -6.87
CA ASP A 724 -19.74 -21.78 -6.99
C ASP A 724 -20.94 -22.69 -7.31
N ILE A 725 -22.13 -22.26 -6.90
CA ILE A 725 -23.42 -22.90 -7.22
C ILE A 725 -24.26 -21.87 -7.97
N TYR A 726 -24.99 -22.30 -9.00
CA TYR A 726 -25.87 -21.43 -9.79
C TYR A 726 -27.31 -21.91 -9.73
N SER A 727 -28.24 -20.96 -9.67
CA SER A 727 -29.67 -21.24 -9.81
C SER A 727 -30.04 -21.55 -11.28
N PRO A 728 -31.14 -22.28 -11.53
CA PRO A 728 -31.62 -22.52 -12.90
C PRO A 728 -31.83 -21.22 -13.71
N GLU A 729 -32.23 -20.14 -13.06
CA GLU A 729 -32.47 -18.84 -13.69
C GLU A 729 -31.16 -18.16 -14.11
N GLU A 730 -30.10 -18.24 -13.28
CA GLU A 730 -28.78 -17.71 -13.63
C GLU A 730 -28.16 -18.48 -14.80
N ILE A 731 -28.30 -19.80 -14.81
CA ILE A 731 -27.85 -20.65 -15.91
C ILE A 731 -28.60 -20.30 -17.20
N ARG A 732 -29.92 -20.11 -17.13
CA ARG A 732 -30.73 -19.68 -18.27
C ARG A 732 -30.26 -18.35 -18.84
N GLN A 733 -30.02 -17.35 -17.98
CA GLN A 733 -29.52 -16.05 -18.40
C GLN A 733 -28.13 -16.15 -19.05
N ALA A 734 -27.24 -16.97 -18.49
CA ALA A 734 -25.92 -17.21 -19.05
C ALA A 734 -25.98 -17.86 -20.43
N ALA A 735 -26.79 -18.93 -20.59
CA ALA A 735 -26.97 -19.65 -21.84
C ALA A 735 -27.54 -18.75 -22.95
N HIS A 736 -28.55 -17.93 -22.63
CA HIS A 736 -29.17 -17.02 -23.59
C HIS A 736 -28.20 -15.91 -24.00
N ARG A 737 -27.52 -15.26 -23.04
CA ARG A 737 -26.54 -14.21 -23.35
C ARG A 737 -25.39 -14.74 -24.20
N PHE A 738 -24.94 -15.97 -23.94
CA PHE A 738 -23.94 -16.61 -24.80
C PHE A 738 -24.41 -16.66 -26.26
N MET A 739 -25.64 -17.07 -26.52
CA MET A 739 -26.19 -17.14 -27.89
C MET A 739 -26.44 -15.76 -28.51
N GLU A 740 -26.88 -14.78 -27.72
CA GLU A 740 -27.20 -13.42 -28.19
C GLU A 740 -25.95 -12.59 -28.50
N GLU A 741 -24.93 -12.66 -27.65
CA GLU A 741 -23.80 -11.72 -27.68
C GLU A 741 -22.45 -12.34 -28.08
N PHE A 742 -22.27 -13.65 -27.92
CA PHE A 742 -20.94 -14.28 -28.02
C PHE A 742 -20.83 -15.35 -29.10
N GLY A 743 -21.62 -16.42 -29.01
CA GLY A 743 -21.73 -17.51 -29.98
C GLY A 743 -20.41 -18.22 -30.35
N GLY A 744 -19.36 -18.04 -29.53
CA GLY A 744 -17.99 -18.40 -29.86
C GLY A 744 -17.27 -19.07 -28.70
N LEU A 745 -16.38 -20.02 -29.02
CA LEU A 745 -15.65 -20.82 -28.07
C LEU A 745 -14.20 -20.35 -27.95
N GLY A 746 -13.69 -20.40 -26.72
CA GLY A 746 -12.29 -20.16 -26.43
C GLY A 746 -11.63 -21.41 -25.86
N LEU A 747 -10.45 -21.79 -26.38
CA LEU A 747 -9.65 -22.83 -25.74
C LEU A 747 -9.09 -22.26 -24.43
N MET A 748 -9.48 -22.88 -23.30
CA MET A 748 -9.09 -22.48 -21.94
C MET A 748 -9.28 -20.98 -21.64
N HIS A 749 -10.33 -20.36 -22.20
CA HIS A 749 -10.65 -18.93 -22.08
C HIS A 749 -9.56 -17.95 -22.59
N ARG A 750 -8.59 -18.42 -23.39
CA ARG A 750 -7.46 -17.60 -23.88
C ARG A 750 -7.53 -17.31 -25.38
N LEU A 751 -7.76 -18.33 -26.21
CA LEU A 751 -7.72 -18.21 -27.66
C LEU A 751 -9.10 -18.49 -28.26
N ARG A 752 -9.66 -17.57 -29.05
CA ARG A 752 -10.89 -17.84 -29.80
C ARG A 752 -10.62 -18.90 -30.86
N VAL A 753 -11.38 -19.99 -30.82
CA VAL A 753 -11.25 -21.14 -31.74
C VAL A 753 -12.44 -21.25 -32.70
N ASN A 754 -13.18 -20.17 -32.94
CA ASN A 754 -14.40 -20.17 -33.78
C ASN A 754 -14.19 -20.66 -35.24
N GLY A 755 -12.95 -20.69 -35.74
CA GLY A 755 -12.58 -21.28 -37.03
C GLY A 755 -12.24 -22.77 -36.97
N GLN A 756 -11.95 -23.29 -35.76
CA GLN A 756 -11.55 -24.68 -35.49
C GLN A 756 -12.65 -25.48 -34.79
N VAL A 757 -13.65 -24.80 -34.20
CA VAL A 757 -14.82 -25.41 -33.54
C VAL A 757 -16.06 -24.60 -33.88
N LYS A 758 -17.13 -25.29 -34.26
CA LYS A 758 -18.45 -24.70 -34.58
C LYS A 758 -19.46 -25.10 -33.51
N VAL A 759 -20.18 -24.14 -32.94
CA VAL A 759 -21.35 -24.44 -32.10
C VAL A 759 -22.46 -24.95 -33.01
N LEU A 760 -23.01 -26.11 -32.70
CA LEU A 760 -24.14 -26.71 -33.41
C LEU A 760 -25.45 -26.48 -32.65
N GLU A 761 -25.43 -26.71 -31.34
CA GLU A 761 -26.61 -26.56 -30.47
C GLU A 761 -26.19 -25.96 -29.12
N SER A 762 -27.05 -25.14 -28.55
CA SER A 762 -26.92 -24.62 -27.20
C SER A 762 -28.32 -24.49 -26.61
N TYR A 763 -28.64 -25.28 -25.59
CA TYR A 763 -29.99 -25.32 -25.04
C TYR A 763 -29.99 -25.69 -23.56
N LEU A 764 -31.11 -25.41 -22.91
CA LEU A 764 -31.39 -25.81 -21.54
C LEU A 764 -32.20 -27.09 -21.54
N ALA A 765 -31.82 -28.06 -20.72
CA ALA A 765 -32.55 -29.30 -20.57
C ALA A 765 -34.03 -29.02 -20.16
N PRO A 766 -35.03 -29.35 -21.01
CA PRO A 766 -36.43 -29.00 -20.76
C PRO A 766 -37.08 -29.82 -19.63
N ALA A 767 -36.51 -30.97 -19.32
CA ALA A 767 -36.87 -31.87 -18.24
C ALA A 767 -35.60 -32.55 -17.72
N ASP A 768 -35.72 -33.38 -16.68
CA ASP A 768 -34.64 -34.31 -16.35
C ASP A 768 -34.51 -35.32 -17.50
N LEU A 769 -33.31 -35.46 -18.03
CA LEU A 769 -33.00 -36.25 -19.22
C LEU A 769 -31.86 -37.21 -18.91
N THR A 770 -31.89 -38.39 -19.52
CA THR A 770 -30.74 -39.29 -19.55
C THR A 770 -30.11 -39.20 -20.93
N ILE A 771 -28.84 -38.79 -21.00
CA ILE A 771 -28.09 -38.67 -22.25
C ILE A 771 -26.87 -39.60 -22.15
N GLY A 772 -26.91 -40.72 -22.88
CA GLY A 772 -25.90 -41.77 -22.71
C GLY A 772 -26.05 -42.45 -21.34
N GLU A 773 -24.99 -42.46 -20.54
CA GLU A 773 -24.98 -42.98 -19.16
C GLU A 773 -25.17 -41.87 -18.10
N GLU A 774 -25.17 -40.61 -18.52
CA GLU A 774 -25.26 -39.44 -17.63
C GLU A 774 -26.71 -39.00 -17.43
N THR A 775 -27.06 -38.63 -16.19
CA THR A 775 -28.36 -38.04 -15.85
C THR A 775 -28.20 -36.53 -15.76
N VAL A 776 -28.92 -35.81 -16.62
CA VAL A 776 -28.87 -34.35 -16.75
C VAL A 776 -30.16 -33.76 -16.16
N ARG A 777 -30.04 -32.86 -15.18
CA ARG A 777 -31.22 -32.23 -14.55
C ARG A 777 -31.88 -31.19 -15.46
N LYS A 778 -33.17 -30.94 -15.24
CA LYS A 778 -33.92 -29.85 -15.85
C LYS A 778 -33.23 -28.51 -15.56
N GLY A 779 -33.02 -27.71 -16.60
CA GLY A 779 -32.37 -26.41 -16.50
C GLY A 779 -30.85 -26.43 -16.66
N THR A 780 -30.22 -27.60 -16.79
CA THR A 780 -28.80 -27.72 -17.15
C THR A 780 -28.53 -27.16 -18.54
N TRP A 781 -27.45 -26.38 -18.66
CA TRP A 781 -27.00 -25.85 -19.94
C TRP A 781 -26.11 -26.86 -20.66
N LEU A 782 -26.61 -27.36 -21.78
CA LEU A 782 -25.93 -28.27 -22.69
C LEU A 782 -25.43 -27.52 -23.92
N LEU A 783 -24.21 -27.87 -24.34
CA LEU A 783 -23.59 -27.31 -25.54
C LEU A 783 -23.08 -28.45 -26.44
N ALA A 784 -23.51 -28.42 -27.70
CA ALA A 784 -23.05 -29.31 -28.75
C ALA A 784 -22.17 -28.56 -29.75
N VAL A 785 -21.01 -29.13 -30.06
CA VAL A 785 -20.02 -28.51 -30.95
C VAL A 785 -19.51 -29.52 -31.97
N ARG A 786 -19.09 -29.03 -33.14
CA ARG A 786 -18.32 -29.78 -34.12
C ARG A 786 -16.89 -29.29 -34.14
N ILE A 787 -15.95 -30.21 -33.94
CA ILE A 787 -14.52 -29.91 -33.97
C ILE A 787 -14.02 -30.07 -35.40
N LEU A 788 -13.58 -28.96 -35.99
CA LEU A 788 -13.05 -28.92 -37.36
C LEU A 788 -11.53 -29.17 -37.40
N SER A 789 -10.82 -28.88 -36.31
CA SER A 789 -9.37 -29.09 -36.21
C SER A 789 -9.03 -30.54 -35.87
N ASP A 790 -8.12 -31.14 -36.65
CA ASP A 790 -7.59 -32.49 -36.39
C ASP A 790 -6.88 -32.55 -35.02
N GLU A 791 -6.08 -31.52 -34.70
CA GLU A 791 -5.33 -31.45 -33.44
C GLU A 791 -6.24 -31.40 -32.22
N LEU A 792 -7.28 -30.55 -32.25
CA LEU A 792 -8.24 -30.48 -31.15
C LEU A 792 -9.06 -31.75 -31.02
N TRP A 793 -9.30 -32.44 -32.14
CA TRP A 793 -10.03 -33.69 -32.14
C TRP A 793 -9.23 -34.83 -31.50
N GLU A 794 -7.92 -34.93 -31.77
CA GLU A 794 -7.05 -35.86 -31.05
C GLU A 794 -7.01 -35.56 -29.54
N GLN A 795 -6.90 -34.29 -29.14
CA GLN A 795 -6.93 -33.92 -27.71
C GLN A 795 -8.23 -34.30 -27.00
N VAL A 796 -9.37 -34.28 -27.69
CA VAL A 796 -10.64 -34.79 -27.16
C VAL A 796 -10.62 -36.31 -27.03
N LYS A 797 -10.14 -37.04 -28.05
CA LYS A 797 -10.06 -38.51 -28.02
C LYS A 797 -9.10 -39.04 -26.96
N ASP A 798 -7.98 -38.34 -26.76
CA ASP A 798 -6.97 -38.68 -25.76
C ASP A 798 -7.34 -38.22 -24.34
N GLY A 799 -8.52 -37.59 -24.16
CA GLY A 799 -9.02 -37.16 -22.87
C GLY A 799 -8.29 -35.96 -22.26
N GLN A 800 -7.52 -35.21 -23.06
CA GLN A 800 -6.88 -33.96 -22.61
C GLN A 800 -7.91 -32.82 -22.49
N LEU A 801 -8.92 -32.81 -23.37
CA LEU A 801 -10.06 -31.90 -23.30
C LEU A 801 -11.29 -32.66 -22.83
N THR A 802 -11.64 -32.48 -21.56
CA THR A 802 -12.67 -33.28 -20.89
C THR A 802 -14.02 -32.61 -20.78
N GLY A 803 -14.14 -31.29 -20.92
CA GLY A 803 -15.42 -30.62 -20.71
C GLY A 803 -15.46 -29.16 -21.16
N PHE A 804 -16.64 -28.57 -21.05
CA PHE A 804 -16.85 -27.15 -21.27
C PHE A 804 -16.80 -26.38 -19.94
N SER A 805 -16.45 -25.11 -20.01
CA SER A 805 -16.43 -24.21 -18.86
C SER A 805 -17.01 -22.86 -19.28
N ILE A 806 -17.74 -22.22 -18.39
CA ILE A 806 -18.22 -20.85 -18.60
C ILE A 806 -17.09 -19.83 -18.38
N GLY A 807 -16.92 -18.92 -19.33
CA GLY A 807 -16.03 -17.76 -19.21
C GLY A 807 -16.86 -16.49 -19.06
N GLY A 808 -16.78 -15.83 -17.90
CA GLY A 808 -17.62 -14.65 -17.62
C GLY A 808 -17.25 -13.93 -16.33
N SER A 809 -18.00 -12.87 -16.02
CA SER A 809 -17.88 -12.11 -14.77
C SER A 809 -19.21 -12.12 -14.02
N ALA A 810 -19.18 -12.50 -12.74
CA ALA A 810 -20.34 -12.53 -11.87
C ALA A 810 -20.00 -11.98 -10.47
N ARG A 811 -21.03 -11.63 -9.69
CA ARG A 811 -20.88 -11.24 -8.29
C ARG A 811 -21.16 -12.45 -7.40
N ARG A 812 -20.13 -12.96 -6.71
CA ARG A 812 -20.30 -14.03 -5.71
C ARG A 812 -21.02 -13.50 -4.46
N VAL A 813 -21.98 -14.27 -3.95
CA VAL A 813 -22.71 -13.99 -2.71
C VAL A 813 -22.58 -15.24 -1.82
N PRO A 814 -22.27 -15.11 -0.52
CA PRO A 814 -22.20 -16.26 0.37
C PRO A 814 -23.55 -16.97 0.46
N GLU A 815 -23.54 -18.30 0.36
CA GLU A 815 -24.71 -19.12 0.63
C GLU A 815 -25.17 -18.90 2.08
N LYS A 816 -26.46 -18.66 2.29
CA LYS A 816 -27.01 -18.55 3.64
C LYS A 816 -26.96 -19.94 4.26
N ASN A 817 -26.14 -20.11 5.30
CA ASN A 817 -26.12 -21.32 6.12
C ASN A 817 -27.55 -21.66 6.58
N THR A 818 -28.16 -22.70 6.00
CA THR A 818 -29.47 -23.22 6.40
C THR A 818 -29.40 -24.17 7.60
N ASP A 819 -28.20 -24.48 8.11
CA ASP A 819 -28.00 -25.43 9.23
C ASP A 819 -27.88 -24.78 10.62
N ALA A 820 -28.35 -23.54 10.78
CA ALA A 820 -28.39 -22.88 12.08
C ALA A 820 -29.73 -22.18 12.35
N ASP A 821 -30.86 -22.84 12.05
CA ASP A 821 -32.13 -22.49 12.69
C ASP A 821 -33.17 -23.62 12.59
N THR A 822 -33.08 -24.61 13.49
CA THR A 822 -34.23 -25.42 13.88
C THR A 822 -34.61 -25.03 15.31
N GLY A 823 -35.15 -23.82 15.43
CA GLY A 823 -35.56 -23.25 16.71
C GLY A 823 -36.73 -22.29 16.55
N THR A 824 -37.85 -22.81 16.02
CA THR A 824 -39.23 -22.30 16.23
C THR A 824 -39.43 -20.78 16.14
N ASP A 825 -39.94 -20.30 15.00
CA ASP A 825 -40.76 -19.09 14.97
C ASP A 825 -41.88 -19.22 13.93
N ALA A 826 -42.91 -19.97 14.32
CA ALA A 826 -44.24 -19.81 13.77
C ALA A 826 -44.91 -18.64 14.50
N ASP A 827 -44.53 -17.38 14.22
CA ASP A 827 -45.30 -16.23 14.72
C ASP A 827 -45.06 -14.85 14.05
N THR A 828 -44.54 -14.78 12.81
CA THR A 828 -44.25 -13.46 12.19
C THR A 828 -44.84 -13.20 10.81
N GLU A 829 -45.87 -13.93 10.40
CA GLU A 829 -46.65 -13.60 9.19
C GLU A 829 -47.87 -12.69 9.44
N GLU A 830 -48.20 -12.33 10.69
CA GLU A 830 -49.44 -11.58 10.99
C GLU A 830 -49.28 -10.08 11.34
N ARG A 831 -48.09 -9.46 11.14
CA ARG A 831 -47.88 -8.02 11.44
C ARG A 831 -47.38 -7.15 10.29
N ARG A 832 -47.60 -7.56 9.04
CA ARG A 832 -47.39 -6.69 7.85
C ARG A 832 -48.64 -6.43 7.01
N ALA A 833 -49.81 -6.54 7.63
CA ALA A 833 -51.05 -5.93 7.15
C ALA A 833 -51.65 -5.04 8.26
N ALA A 834 -51.03 -3.86 8.48
CA ALA A 834 -51.61 -2.70 9.14
C ALA A 834 -50.81 -1.43 8.79
#